data_AF-A0A010ZP51-F1
#
_entry.id   AF-A0A010ZP51-F1
#
_cell.length_a   1.000
_cell.length_b   1.000
_cell.length_c   1.000
_cell.angle_alpha   90.00
_cell.angle_beta   90.00
_cell.angle_gamma   90.00
#
_symmetry.space_group_name_H-M   'P 1'
#
loop_
_entity.id
_entity.type
_entity.pdbx_description
1 polymer ?
#
loop_
_entity_poly.entity_id
_entity_poly.type
_entity_poly.pdbx_seq_one_letter_code
_entity_poly.pdbx_strand_id
1 'polypeptide(L)'
;MQPLRDKDPQRLGRYRLVGRLGAGGMGIVYAGVAEEPDGRTRQVAVKVIHPHLADAPEFRTRFRSEATLAARVARFSTAAVLDVDVEGEQPFLVTEFVDGPTLQDVVEEQGPLHGGALDAVAIGIATALVAIHEAGIVHRDLKPSNVILSRFGPRVIDFGIARAADLVSGLTSGAIGSPPYMAPEQFRGSAVTPATDVHAWGAAVCFAGSGTPPFGVGPPEVMLYRTLEREPGLGELDAPLRDLVAAALRKEPGERPGTQELLAALTLQRPGVLPSVPPPARVTPSDADEVSRTTVHLNSPHPLTAEFTTPPPTVGEPDEASGAVGGPVSVAEADRGAGRRGRKRRVALGTTAAAVVLAVAAGAGVIWAQWPEQNHRAVAPSKPDLTVKQYAADDAATGPAPAVPGARRGGTVTVYAQAQYWELDPVQNRYPDGMMGSSRLLARTLTGYREDGLTGATLVGDLATDTGRSSDGGRTWEFTIRPGVKFADGQAVTARDVANGIARSFGERATGFTYLQRWLAGQADFRAVYTGPTPKAPYPPGVEAPDDRTLRLTFPAPHPDLPTVAALPTTAAVPSGWRYSDADPVPVTGPYRVVTHELRKSLTLERNPAWNPATDPIRVAYPERYDVRFLPDRAAVTSLMMSDEQPGSVQLSTLDPTQIENVYDQRQTGRLVDGVGTGHRDLCFNASRVKDPARRRALALAFDPEAALNSTGTDLVGDYASSLLSPRVPGYPANPDRTKRSGDPAKARALLGDARVNLVYAFRDTPDGNQLAAAVKEAFARANVTVELRPVRQDQFAAAIARRTNPYDLYLCEYAPDYLDGNAMLGPLYSSSGIRAVGSTNISYLNEPSVDAELARIATLPDRGDAAEAYGALARRILTEFAPAIPYFDQRRLALRGSQVQGMFVSTFWAVPDVGRVWVRD
;
A
#
# COMPACT_ATOMS: atom_id res chain seq x y z
N MET A 1 -4.67 4.44 -32.32
CA MET A 1 -4.82 5.91 -32.44
C MET A 1 -6.29 6.27 -32.23
N GLN A 2 -6.60 7.29 -31.42
CA GLN A 2 -7.98 7.74 -31.16
C GLN A 2 -8.28 9.05 -31.93
N PRO A 3 -9.55 9.36 -32.27
CA PRO A 3 -9.91 10.64 -32.85
C PRO A 3 -9.64 11.81 -31.88
N LEU A 4 -9.48 13.02 -32.42
CA LEU A 4 -9.43 14.25 -31.62
C LEU A 4 -10.79 14.51 -30.95
N ARG A 5 -10.78 15.08 -29.75
CA ARG A 5 -11.98 15.53 -29.02
C ARG A 5 -12.28 17.00 -29.33
N ASP A 6 -13.50 17.44 -29.04
CA ASP A 6 -13.97 18.82 -29.33
C ASP A 6 -13.10 19.94 -28.73
N LYS A 7 -12.41 19.65 -27.61
CA LYS A 7 -11.52 20.61 -26.94
C LYS A 7 -10.03 20.45 -27.31
N ASP A 8 -9.68 19.48 -28.16
CA ASP A 8 -8.30 19.29 -28.60
C ASP A 8 -7.95 20.30 -29.71
N PRO A 9 -6.73 20.87 -29.72
CA PRO A 9 -6.32 21.78 -30.77
C PRO A 9 -6.26 21.07 -32.13
N GLN A 10 -6.76 21.71 -33.18
CA GLN A 10 -6.67 21.19 -34.55
C GLN A 10 -5.28 21.42 -35.17
N ARG A 11 -4.58 22.46 -34.71
CA ARG A 11 -3.21 22.82 -35.10
C ARG A 11 -2.43 23.35 -33.90
N LEU A 12 -1.14 23.05 -33.87
CA LEU A 12 -0.16 23.63 -32.94
C LEU A 12 1.05 24.09 -33.73
N GLY A 13 1.32 25.39 -33.74
CA GLY A 13 2.29 25.98 -34.66
C GLY A 13 2.02 25.56 -36.11
N ARG A 14 3.02 24.98 -36.77
CA ARG A 14 2.90 24.45 -38.14
C ARG A 14 2.34 23.02 -38.25
N TYR A 15 2.07 22.36 -37.13
CA TYR A 15 1.66 20.96 -37.10
C TYR A 15 0.14 20.82 -37.07
N ARG A 16 -0.43 20.13 -38.04
CA ARG A 16 -1.85 19.77 -38.04
C ARG A 16 -2.04 18.46 -37.29
N LEU A 17 -2.85 18.46 -36.24
CA LEU A 17 -3.10 17.28 -35.44
C LEU A 17 -4.15 16.41 -36.14
N VAL A 18 -3.95 15.09 -36.12
CA VAL A 18 -4.80 14.13 -36.84
C VAL A 18 -5.37 13.05 -35.94
N GLY A 19 -4.88 12.93 -34.70
CA GLY A 19 -5.40 12.00 -33.71
C GLY A 19 -4.62 12.03 -32.41
N ARG A 20 -5.11 11.33 -31.40
CA ARG A 20 -4.45 11.16 -30.11
C ARG A 20 -3.69 9.84 -30.08
N LEU A 21 -2.43 9.90 -29.63
CA LEU A 21 -1.57 8.73 -29.42
C LEU A 21 -1.61 8.29 -27.95
N GLY A 22 -1.73 9.23 -27.01
CA GLY A 22 -1.83 8.91 -25.59
C GLY A 22 -2.04 10.16 -24.74
N ALA A 23 -2.37 9.98 -23.46
CA ALA A 23 -2.45 11.06 -22.47
C ALA A 23 -1.85 10.59 -21.14
N GLY A 24 -1.08 11.45 -20.48
CA GLY A 24 -0.42 11.14 -19.21
C GLY A 24 -0.30 12.37 -18.31
N GLY A 25 0.37 12.19 -17.17
CA GLY A 25 0.49 13.23 -16.14
C GLY A 25 1.19 14.52 -16.59
N MET A 26 2.04 14.46 -17.62
CA MET A 26 2.73 15.64 -18.16
C MET A 26 1.97 16.33 -19.30
N GLY A 27 1.00 15.66 -19.92
CA GLY A 27 0.41 16.18 -21.14
C GLY A 27 -0.28 15.15 -22.04
N ILE A 28 -0.67 15.61 -23.22
CA ILE A 28 -1.31 14.79 -24.25
C ILE A 28 -0.35 14.66 -25.44
N VAL A 29 -0.23 13.45 -25.98
CA VAL A 29 0.56 13.16 -27.19
C VAL A 29 -0.39 12.99 -28.36
N TYR A 30 -0.22 13.81 -29.38
CA TYR A 30 -0.99 13.80 -30.61
C TYR A 30 -0.16 13.28 -31.77
N ALA A 31 -0.79 12.55 -32.68
CA ALA A 31 -0.28 12.33 -34.02
C ALA A 31 -0.51 13.62 -34.82
N GLY A 32 0.53 14.10 -35.48
CA GLY A 32 0.48 15.31 -36.28
C GLY A 32 1.12 15.14 -37.64
N VAL A 33 0.85 16.10 -38.51
CA VAL A 33 1.43 16.20 -39.84
C VAL A 33 2.04 17.58 -39.99
N ALA A 34 3.33 17.62 -40.32
CA ALA A 34 4.03 18.83 -40.73
C ALA A 34 3.98 18.94 -42.25
N GLU A 35 3.63 20.11 -42.77
CA GLU A 35 3.74 20.44 -44.19
C GLU A 35 5.15 21.01 -44.43
N GLU A 36 5.93 20.31 -45.26
CA GLU A 36 7.28 20.74 -45.64
C GLU A 36 7.20 21.79 -46.78
N PRO A 37 8.20 22.68 -46.93
CA PRO A 37 8.19 23.72 -47.96
C PRO A 37 8.08 23.22 -49.41
N ASP A 38 8.36 21.94 -49.64
CA ASP A 38 8.27 21.27 -50.94
C ASP A 38 6.90 20.58 -51.20
N GLY A 39 5.92 20.80 -50.30
CA GLY A 39 4.57 20.24 -50.41
C GLY A 39 4.42 18.81 -49.89
N ARG A 40 5.50 18.17 -49.39
CA ARG A 40 5.41 16.85 -48.77
C ARG A 40 4.89 16.95 -47.34
N THR A 41 4.25 15.89 -46.87
CA THR A 41 3.77 15.78 -45.49
C THR A 41 4.63 14.82 -44.69
N ARG A 42 5.08 15.25 -43.50
CA ARG A 42 5.84 14.44 -42.55
C ARG A 42 5.02 14.14 -41.31
N GLN A 43 4.90 12.86 -40.95
CA GLN A 43 4.27 12.46 -39.69
C GLN A 43 5.17 12.77 -38.49
N VAL A 44 4.56 13.30 -37.44
CA VAL A 44 5.23 13.68 -36.20
C VAL A 44 4.38 13.29 -34.99
N ALA A 45 5.03 13.13 -33.83
CA ALA A 45 4.35 13.05 -32.55
C ALA A 45 4.53 14.38 -31.80
N VAL A 46 3.43 15.02 -31.42
CA VAL A 46 3.40 16.32 -30.74
C VAL A 46 2.94 16.12 -29.31
N LYS A 47 3.84 16.30 -28.34
CA LYS A 47 3.55 16.22 -26.91
C LYS A 47 3.29 17.60 -26.35
N VAL A 48 2.05 17.85 -25.95
CA VAL A 48 1.59 19.13 -25.41
C VAL A 48 1.57 19.06 -23.91
N ILE A 49 2.24 19.98 -23.23
CA ILE A 49 2.32 20.02 -21.78
C ILE A 49 1.05 20.60 -21.17
N HIS A 50 0.56 20.03 -20.07
CA HIS A 50 -0.63 20.58 -19.40
C HIS A 50 -0.37 22.00 -18.87
N PRO A 51 -1.35 22.93 -18.97
CA PRO A 51 -1.18 24.32 -18.55
C PRO A 51 -0.65 24.50 -17.12
N HIS A 52 -1.17 23.71 -16.17
CA HIS A 52 -0.77 23.78 -14.75
C HIS A 52 0.71 23.45 -14.48
N LEU A 53 1.41 22.79 -15.41
CA LEU A 53 2.86 22.54 -15.34
C LEU A 53 3.65 23.64 -16.06
N ALA A 54 3.07 24.20 -17.11
CA ALA A 54 3.68 25.25 -17.93
C ALA A 54 3.76 26.62 -17.24
N ASP A 55 2.89 26.87 -16.25
CA ASP A 55 2.82 28.14 -15.51
C ASP A 55 4.03 28.39 -14.58
N ALA A 56 4.87 27.37 -14.32
CA ALA A 56 6.09 27.49 -13.53
C ALA A 56 7.29 27.97 -14.38
N PRO A 57 7.90 29.15 -14.11
CA PRO A 57 9.02 29.67 -14.89
C PRO A 57 10.28 28.76 -14.90
N GLU A 58 10.52 28.04 -13.80
CA GLU A 58 11.61 27.08 -13.66
C GLU A 58 11.41 25.85 -14.56
N PHE A 59 10.16 25.44 -14.77
CA PHE A 59 9.80 24.33 -15.66
C PHE A 59 10.14 24.68 -17.11
N ARG A 60 9.71 25.86 -17.60
CA ARG A 60 9.98 26.29 -18.99
C ARG A 60 11.48 26.38 -19.30
N THR A 61 12.26 26.89 -18.36
CA THR A 61 13.73 27.01 -18.51
C THR A 61 14.42 25.66 -18.62
N ARG A 62 14.00 24.68 -17.81
CA ARG A 62 14.56 23.32 -17.81
C ARG A 62 14.06 22.49 -18.98
N PHE A 63 12.77 22.58 -19.30
CA PHE A 63 12.17 21.93 -20.47
C PHE A 63 12.91 22.35 -21.75
N ARG A 64 13.27 23.63 -21.90
CA ARG A 64 14.12 24.14 -22.99
C ARG A 64 15.53 23.51 -22.98
N SER A 65 16.16 23.41 -21.81
CA SER A 65 17.51 22.85 -21.66
C SER A 65 17.55 21.35 -21.98
N GLU A 66 16.60 20.58 -21.44
CA GLU A 66 16.51 19.12 -21.65
C GLU A 66 16.11 18.80 -23.10
N ALA A 67 15.19 19.56 -23.69
CA ALA A 67 14.89 19.49 -25.12
C ALA A 67 16.12 19.69 -26.02
N THR A 68 16.97 20.68 -25.69
CA THR A 68 18.19 20.99 -26.45
C THR A 68 19.22 19.86 -26.35
N LEU A 69 19.32 19.21 -25.20
CA LEU A 69 20.17 18.03 -25.02
C LEU A 69 19.59 16.83 -25.78
N ALA A 70 18.28 16.59 -25.69
CA ALA A 70 17.61 15.47 -26.36
C ALA A 70 17.73 15.53 -27.90
N ALA A 71 17.82 16.73 -28.48
CA ALA A 71 18.09 16.92 -29.91
C ALA A 71 19.49 16.42 -30.36
N ARG A 72 20.42 16.18 -29.43
CA ARG A 72 21.78 15.68 -29.71
C ARG A 72 21.87 14.15 -29.69
N VAL A 73 20.83 13.45 -29.24
CA VAL A 73 20.82 11.99 -29.17
C VAL A 73 20.67 11.38 -30.57
N ALA A 74 21.40 10.29 -30.82
CA ALA A 74 21.47 9.68 -32.14
C ALA A 74 20.12 9.09 -32.61
N ARG A 75 19.71 9.46 -33.83
CA ARG A 75 18.39 9.12 -34.44
C ARG A 75 18.17 7.64 -34.76
N PHE A 76 19.12 6.75 -34.47
CA PHE A 76 19.01 5.33 -34.82
C PHE A 76 18.47 4.46 -33.68
N SER A 77 18.41 4.97 -32.45
CA SER A 77 17.92 4.22 -31.28
C SER A 77 16.86 4.96 -30.44
N THR A 78 16.61 6.23 -30.75
CA THR A 78 15.60 7.07 -30.09
C THR A 78 14.68 7.74 -31.10
N ALA A 79 13.52 8.24 -30.66
CA ALA A 79 12.72 9.16 -31.47
C ALA A 79 13.40 10.55 -31.51
N ALA A 80 13.82 10.98 -32.70
CA ALA A 80 14.48 12.26 -32.90
C ALA A 80 13.58 13.45 -32.51
N VAL A 81 14.09 14.35 -31.68
CA VAL A 81 13.46 15.64 -31.41
C VAL A 81 13.58 16.52 -32.66
N LEU A 82 12.45 17.01 -33.17
CA LEU A 82 12.35 17.76 -34.42
C LEU A 82 12.15 19.26 -34.19
N ASP A 83 11.39 19.62 -33.16
CA ASP A 83 11.01 21.00 -32.87
C ASP A 83 10.50 21.10 -31.42
N VAL A 84 10.67 22.27 -30.80
CA VAL A 84 10.23 22.54 -29.44
C VAL A 84 9.78 23.99 -29.34
N ASP A 85 8.55 24.19 -28.88
CA ASP A 85 8.03 25.51 -28.51
C ASP A 85 7.80 25.54 -27.00
N VAL A 86 8.48 26.46 -26.34
CA VAL A 86 8.37 26.68 -24.89
C VAL A 86 7.83 28.05 -24.55
N GLU A 87 7.64 28.94 -25.54
CA GLU A 87 7.21 30.34 -25.36
C GLU A 87 5.71 30.51 -25.60
N GLY A 88 5.11 29.64 -26.42
CA GLY A 88 3.67 29.62 -26.66
C GLY A 88 2.82 29.37 -25.40
N GLU A 89 1.53 29.71 -25.50
CA GLU A 89 0.53 29.50 -24.43
C GLU A 89 0.41 28.03 -24.01
N GLN A 90 0.69 27.11 -24.93
CA GLN A 90 0.78 25.67 -24.66
C GLN A 90 2.16 25.15 -25.11
N PRO A 91 3.12 24.97 -24.18
CA PRO A 91 4.42 24.41 -24.53
C PRO A 91 4.27 23.00 -25.13
N PHE A 92 5.01 22.73 -26.20
CA PHE A 92 5.00 21.42 -26.85
C PHE A 92 6.38 20.99 -27.36
N LEU A 93 6.56 19.67 -27.41
CA LEU A 93 7.72 18.98 -27.95
C LEU A 93 7.28 18.15 -29.15
N VAL A 94 7.99 18.27 -30.26
CA VAL A 94 7.76 17.50 -31.48
C VAL A 94 8.87 16.49 -31.67
N THR A 95 8.49 15.24 -31.85
CA THR A 95 9.39 14.13 -32.15
C THR A 95 8.98 13.46 -33.46
N GLU A 96 9.88 12.67 -34.02
CA GLU A 96 9.50 11.80 -35.14
C GLU A 96 8.42 10.79 -34.71
N PHE A 97 7.46 10.57 -35.60
CA PHE A 97 6.48 9.51 -35.40
C PHE A 97 7.15 8.16 -35.68
N VAL A 98 7.23 7.30 -34.66
CA VAL A 98 7.75 5.93 -34.80
C VAL A 98 6.58 4.97 -34.99
N ASP A 99 6.58 4.30 -36.13
CA ASP A 99 5.56 3.32 -36.50
C ASP A 99 5.89 1.94 -35.92
N GLY A 100 5.01 1.43 -35.05
CA GLY A 100 5.14 0.12 -34.38
C GLY A 100 4.38 0.06 -33.04
N PRO A 101 4.06 -1.14 -32.54
CA PRO A 101 3.48 -1.32 -31.20
C PRO A 101 4.53 -1.05 -30.11
N THR A 102 4.10 -0.80 -28.87
CA THR A 102 5.04 -0.74 -27.75
C THR A 102 5.45 -2.15 -27.32
N LEU A 103 6.61 -2.28 -26.65
CA LEU A 103 7.04 -3.54 -26.05
C LEU A 103 6.01 -4.05 -25.03
N GLN A 104 5.30 -3.13 -24.37
CA GLN A 104 4.20 -3.49 -23.47
C GLN A 104 3.05 -4.15 -24.24
N ASP A 105 2.58 -3.53 -25.33
CA ASP A 105 1.48 -4.07 -26.13
C ASP A 105 1.82 -5.46 -26.68
N VAL A 106 3.04 -5.63 -27.21
CA VAL A 106 3.47 -6.93 -27.76
C VAL A 106 3.47 -8.03 -26.70
N VAL A 107 3.99 -7.76 -25.50
CA VAL A 107 4.04 -8.77 -24.44
C VAL A 107 2.65 -9.07 -23.87
N GLU A 108 1.79 -8.06 -23.77
CA GLU A 108 0.40 -8.23 -23.29
C GLU A 108 -0.47 -8.99 -24.31
N GLU A 109 -0.28 -8.76 -25.61
CA GLU A 109 -1.07 -9.39 -26.67
C GLU A 109 -0.54 -10.76 -27.10
N GLN A 110 0.78 -10.94 -27.11
CA GLN A 110 1.44 -12.12 -27.71
C GLN A 110 2.18 -12.98 -26.68
N GLY A 111 2.28 -12.53 -25.42
CA GLY A 111 3.03 -13.20 -24.37
C GLY A 111 4.52 -12.84 -24.34
N PRO A 112 5.30 -13.45 -23.43
CA PRO A 112 6.72 -13.14 -23.24
C PRO A 112 7.56 -13.42 -24.50
N LEU A 113 8.60 -12.61 -24.71
CA LEU A 113 9.58 -12.77 -25.77
C LEU A 113 10.65 -13.77 -25.35
N HIS A 114 11.09 -14.62 -26.29
CA HIS A 114 12.13 -15.62 -26.05
C HIS A 114 13.21 -15.57 -27.14
N GLY A 115 14.38 -16.13 -26.84
CA GLY A 115 15.50 -16.27 -27.78
C GLY A 115 15.92 -14.95 -28.43
N GLY A 116 16.18 -15.00 -29.74
CA GLY A 116 16.73 -13.87 -30.49
C GLY A 116 15.86 -12.60 -30.48
N ALA A 117 14.54 -12.71 -30.28
CA ALA A 117 13.66 -11.56 -30.17
C ALA A 117 13.87 -10.80 -28.84
N LEU A 118 14.00 -11.54 -27.73
CA LEU A 118 14.33 -10.97 -26.43
C LEU A 118 15.74 -10.36 -26.43
N ASP A 119 16.70 -11.04 -27.05
CA ASP A 119 18.07 -10.53 -27.20
C ASP A 119 18.11 -9.21 -27.99
N ALA A 120 17.36 -9.13 -29.10
CA ALA A 120 17.28 -7.93 -29.92
C ALA A 120 16.67 -6.74 -29.14
N VAL A 121 15.68 -7.00 -28.28
CA VAL A 121 15.11 -5.99 -27.38
C VAL A 121 16.14 -5.55 -26.33
N ALA A 122 16.80 -6.49 -25.67
CA ALA A 122 17.82 -6.21 -24.66
C ALA A 122 18.97 -5.36 -25.23
N ILE A 123 19.51 -5.74 -26.39
CA ILE A 123 20.56 -5.01 -27.12
C ILE A 123 20.06 -3.64 -27.58
N GLY A 124 18.86 -3.57 -28.14
CA GLY A 124 18.28 -2.33 -28.67
C GLY A 124 18.11 -1.26 -27.59
N ILE A 125 17.57 -1.65 -26.41
CA ILE A 125 17.40 -0.72 -25.29
C ILE A 125 18.77 -0.33 -24.71
N ALA A 126 19.71 -1.26 -24.54
CA ALA A 126 21.06 -0.95 -24.06
C ALA A 126 21.80 0.03 -24.98
N THR A 127 21.69 -0.16 -26.29
CA THR A 127 22.28 0.73 -27.31
C THR A 127 21.68 2.13 -27.24
N ALA A 128 20.36 2.23 -27.05
CA ALA A 128 19.70 3.51 -26.84
C ALA A 128 20.22 4.22 -25.59
N LEU A 129 20.35 3.50 -24.46
CA LEU A 129 20.85 4.06 -23.21
C LEU A 129 22.30 4.57 -23.32
N VAL A 130 23.18 3.88 -24.05
CA VAL A 130 24.53 4.39 -24.34
C VAL A 130 24.46 5.74 -25.06
N ALA A 131 23.69 5.83 -26.15
CA ALA A 131 23.56 7.07 -26.91
C ALA A 131 22.95 8.24 -26.11
N ILE A 132 22.00 7.94 -25.21
CA ILE A 132 21.36 8.94 -24.33
C ILE A 132 22.36 9.43 -23.27
N HIS A 133 23.11 8.51 -22.66
CA HIS A 133 24.08 8.84 -21.60
C HIS A 133 25.29 9.60 -22.14
N GLU A 134 25.76 9.29 -23.36
CA GLU A 134 26.82 10.04 -24.05
C GLU A 134 26.41 11.49 -24.36
N ALA A 135 25.11 11.74 -24.59
CA ALA A 135 24.57 13.08 -24.74
C ALA A 135 24.41 13.84 -23.40
N GLY A 136 24.79 13.22 -22.27
CA GLY A 136 24.69 13.78 -20.92
C GLY A 136 23.29 13.72 -20.32
N ILE A 137 22.42 12.86 -20.83
CA ILE A 137 21.02 12.72 -20.40
C ILE A 137 20.88 11.43 -19.58
N VAL A 138 20.02 11.44 -18.57
CA VAL A 138 19.51 10.23 -17.91
C VAL A 138 18.02 10.16 -18.23
N HIS A 139 17.51 9.01 -18.67
CA HIS A 139 16.13 8.86 -19.13
C HIS A 139 15.11 8.97 -17.99
N ARG A 140 15.35 8.33 -16.85
CA ARG A 140 14.55 8.42 -15.59
C ARG A 140 13.13 7.84 -15.62
N ASP A 141 12.65 7.35 -16.77
CA ASP A 141 11.30 6.78 -16.93
C ASP A 141 11.28 5.65 -17.97
N LEU A 142 12.37 4.89 -18.09
CA LEU A 142 12.43 3.75 -19.00
C LEU A 142 11.44 2.67 -18.52
N LYS A 143 10.58 2.21 -19.42
CA LYS A 143 9.58 1.17 -19.20
C LYS A 143 9.11 0.57 -20.53
N PRO A 144 8.45 -0.60 -20.55
CA PRO A 144 7.98 -1.23 -21.78
C PRO A 144 7.07 -0.36 -22.67
N SER A 145 6.19 0.47 -22.10
CA SER A 145 5.36 1.40 -22.89
C SER A 145 6.15 2.56 -23.53
N ASN A 146 7.39 2.81 -23.09
CA ASN A 146 8.30 3.81 -23.66
C ASN A 146 9.32 3.17 -24.63
N VAL A 147 9.10 1.92 -25.05
CA VAL A 147 9.90 1.23 -26.06
C VAL A 147 8.99 0.84 -27.20
N ILE A 148 9.16 1.44 -28.38
CA ILE A 148 8.41 1.11 -29.58
C ILE A 148 9.18 0.10 -30.41
N LEU A 149 8.55 -1.01 -30.77
CA LEU A 149 9.12 -2.04 -31.63
C LEU A 149 8.85 -1.69 -33.09
N SER A 150 9.75 -0.89 -33.67
CA SER A 150 9.64 -0.47 -35.08
C SER A 150 10.18 -1.54 -36.03
N ARG A 151 9.85 -1.41 -37.33
CA ARG A 151 10.44 -2.24 -38.40
C ARG A 151 11.98 -2.16 -38.50
N PHE A 152 12.60 -1.17 -37.86
CA PHE A 152 14.06 -0.98 -37.83
C PHE A 152 14.67 -1.33 -36.45
N GLY A 153 13.89 -1.98 -35.58
CA GLY A 153 14.31 -2.37 -34.23
C GLY A 153 13.70 -1.50 -33.11
N PRO A 154 14.00 -1.82 -31.84
CA PRO A 154 13.46 -1.11 -30.68
C PRO A 154 13.89 0.36 -30.64
N ARG A 155 12.93 1.25 -30.39
CA ARG A 155 13.14 2.69 -30.25
C ARG A 155 12.69 3.14 -28.88
N VAL A 156 13.58 3.74 -28.11
CA VAL A 156 13.23 4.31 -26.81
C VAL A 156 12.68 5.73 -27.02
N ILE A 157 11.61 6.07 -26.29
CA ILE A 157 10.91 7.35 -26.39
C ILE A 157 10.71 7.99 -25.00
N ASP A 158 10.28 9.24 -24.95
CA ASP A 158 9.84 9.91 -23.72
C ASP A 158 10.91 9.99 -22.59
N PHE A 159 12.10 10.52 -22.92
CA PHE A 159 13.23 10.71 -21.99
C PHE A 159 12.99 11.75 -20.87
N GLY A 160 11.97 11.61 -20.02
CA GLY A 160 11.88 12.34 -18.74
C GLY A 160 12.12 13.86 -18.76
N ILE A 161 11.85 14.54 -19.89
CA ILE A 161 12.37 15.87 -20.31
C ILE A 161 11.95 17.05 -19.40
N ALA A 162 11.27 16.79 -18.28
CA ALA A 162 10.96 17.80 -17.27
C ALA A 162 10.68 17.24 -15.85
N ARG A 163 11.45 16.28 -15.34
CA ARG A 163 11.30 15.77 -13.96
C ARG A 163 12.22 16.39 -12.89
N ALA A 164 13.01 17.42 -13.24
CA ALA A 164 13.90 18.05 -12.26
C ALA A 164 13.22 19.10 -11.35
N ALA A 165 12.02 19.60 -11.70
CA ALA A 165 11.27 20.58 -10.89
C ALA A 165 10.65 19.98 -9.60
N ASP A 166 10.51 18.66 -9.54
CA ASP A 166 9.86 17.96 -8.42
C ASP A 166 10.76 17.78 -7.18
N LEU A 167 11.99 18.32 -7.20
CA LEU A 167 12.83 18.40 -6.00
C LEU A 167 12.52 19.61 -5.10
N VAL A 168 11.72 20.58 -5.59
CA VAL A 168 11.38 21.80 -4.84
C VAL A 168 9.87 21.90 -4.54
N SER A 169 9.01 21.22 -5.29
CA SER A 169 7.57 21.09 -4.99
C SER A 169 7.24 19.66 -4.58
N GLY A 170 7.29 19.41 -3.27
CA GLY A 170 6.80 18.16 -2.70
C GLY A 170 5.30 17.97 -2.94
N LEU A 171 4.92 16.70 -3.16
CA LEU A 171 3.58 16.16 -2.89
C LEU A 171 2.39 16.87 -3.60
N THR A 172 2.27 16.65 -4.91
CA THR A 172 0.96 16.73 -5.58
C THR A 172 0.75 15.51 -6.49
N SER A 173 -0.22 14.66 -6.13
CA SER A 173 -1.09 13.91 -7.02
C SER A 173 -0.50 13.41 -8.35
N GLY A 174 0.34 12.37 -8.29
CA GLY A 174 0.80 11.64 -9.47
C GLY A 174 2.08 10.89 -9.13
N ALA A 175 2.06 9.56 -9.22
CA ALA A 175 3.24 8.74 -8.98
C ALA A 175 4.43 9.27 -9.79
N ILE A 176 5.51 9.67 -9.11
CA ILE A 176 6.78 9.99 -9.74
C ILE A 176 7.30 8.69 -10.34
N GLY A 177 7.29 8.53 -11.66
CA GLY A 177 7.75 7.30 -12.32
C GLY A 177 6.70 6.23 -12.52
N SER A 178 7.12 5.13 -13.14
CA SER A 178 6.32 3.91 -13.27
C SER A 178 6.83 2.91 -12.22
N PRO A 179 6.19 2.82 -11.03
CA PRO A 179 6.78 2.20 -9.84
C PRO A 179 7.39 0.80 -10.03
N PRO A 180 6.87 -0.09 -10.91
CA PRO A 180 7.49 -1.38 -11.18
C PRO A 180 8.88 -1.38 -11.83
N TYR A 181 9.28 -0.26 -12.44
CA TYR A 181 10.54 -0.12 -13.18
C TYR A 181 11.50 0.87 -12.52
N MET A 182 11.08 1.51 -11.41
CA MET A 182 11.88 2.52 -10.71
C MET A 182 13.01 1.88 -9.92
N ALA A 183 14.16 2.55 -9.91
CA ALA A 183 15.31 2.13 -9.13
C ALA A 183 15.20 2.53 -7.64
N PRO A 184 15.83 1.78 -6.71
CA PRO A 184 15.89 2.08 -5.28
C PRO A 184 16.23 3.54 -4.94
N GLU A 185 17.18 4.14 -5.64
CA GLU A 185 17.61 5.52 -5.42
C GLU A 185 16.54 6.56 -5.76
N GLN A 186 15.65 6.28 -6.72
CA GLN A 186 14.52 7.17 -7.08
C GLN A 186 13.50 7.20 -5.94
N PHE A 187 13.26 6.06 -5.31
CA PHE A 187 12.42 5.94 -4.13
C PHE A 187 13.03 6.62 -2.89
N ARG A 188 14.36 6.50 -2.71
CA ARG A 188 15.10 7.14 -1.61
C ARG A 188 15.26 8.65 -1.79
N GLY A 189 14.90 9.21 -2.94
CA GLY A 189 15.16 10.62 -3.28
C GLY A 189 16.66 10.95 -3.39
N SER A 190 17.49 9.94 -3.66
CA SER A 190 18.94 10.09 -3.82
C SER A 190 19.28 10.58 -5.24
N ALA A 191 20.55 10.90 -5.49
CA ALA A 191 20.99 11.38 -6.79
C ALA A 191 20.71 10.33 -7.89
N VAL A 192 19.95 10.74 -8.92
CA VAL A 192 19.64 9.92 -10.09
C VAL A 192 20.80 9.99 -11.07
N THR A 193 21.31 8.83 -11.48
CA THR A 193 22.52 8.68 -12.33
C THR A 193 22.24 7.72 -13.49
N PRO A 194 23.16 7.55 -14.46
CA PRO A 194 23.05 6.49 -15.47
C PRO A 194 22.68 5.09 -14.93
N ALA A 195 23.12 4.74 -13.72
CA ALA A 195 22.79 3.47 -13.08
C ALA A 195 21.29 3.29 -12.80
N THR A 196 20.52 4.39 -12.70
CA THR A 196 19.06 4.35 -12.57
C THR A 196 18.40 3.78 -13.83
N ASP A 197 18.88 4.16 -15.01
CA ASP A 197 18.36 3.63 -16.27
C ASP A 197 18.80 2.18 -16.50
N VAL A 198 19.98 1.79 -16.01
CA VAL A 198 20.43 0.38 -16.03
C VAL A 198 19.49 -0.51 -15.22
N HIS A 199 19.05 -0.05 -14.05
CA HIS A 199 18.04 -0.77 -13.28
C HIS A 199 16.71 -0.90 -14.03
N ALA A 200 16.24 0.20 -14.64
CA ALA A 200 15.03 0.20 -15.44
C ALA A 200 15.14 -0.69 -16.69
N TRP A 201 16.34 -0.79 -17.30
CA TRP A 201 16.63 -1.75 -18.37
C TRP A 201 16.46 -3.19 -17.88
N GLY A 202 17.03 -3.53 -16.72
CA GLY A 202 16.90 -4.87 -16.13
C GLY A 202 15.42 -5.22 -15.87
N ALA A 203 14.65 -4.26 -15.36
CA ALA A 203 13.23 -4.45 -15.12
C ALA A 203 12.41 -4.59 -16.41
N ALA A 204 12.72 -3.83 -17.46
CA ALA A 204 12.05 -3.90 -18.75
C ALA A 204 12.37 -5.21 -19.51
N VAL A 205 13.62 -5.68 -19.48
CA VAL A 205 14.02 -6.96 -20.08
C VAL A 205 13.44 -8.14 -19.31
N CYS A 206 13.38 -8.07 -17.98
CA CYS A 206 12.69 -9.06 -17.14
C CYS A 206 11.21 -9.16 -17.52
N PHE A 207 10.52 -8.02 -17.66
CA PHE A 207 9.14 -8.01 -18.13
C PHE A 207 9.02 -8.60 -19.54
N ALA A 208 9.90 -8.22 -20.48
CA ALA A 208 9.87 -8.73 -21.84
C ALA A 208 10.00 -10.25 -21.89
N GLY A 209 10.88 -10.85 -21.07
CA GLY A 209 11.13 -12.29 -21.08
C GLY A 209 10.23 -13.14 -20.18
N SER A 210 9.46 -12.52 -19.27
CA SER A 210 8.63 -13.27 -18.31
C SER A 210 7.16 -12.82 -18.24
N GLY A 211 6.79 -11.74 -18.93
CA GLY A 211 5.47 -11.10 -18.83
C GLY A 211 5.21 -10.38 -17.51
N THR A 212 6.16 -10.40 -16.56
CA THR A 212 6.00 -9.78 -15.24
C THR A 212 7.24 -8.96 -14.84
N PRO A 213 7.08 -7.76 -14.25
CA PRO A 213 8.22 -6.98 -13.76
C PRO A 213 8.91 -7.68 -12.56
N PRO A 214 10.20 -7.42 -12.31
CA PRO A 214 11.00 -8.18 -11.33
C PRO A 214 10.52 -8.03 -9.88
N PHE A 215 9.83 -6.94 -9.54
CA PHE A 215 9.26 -6.73 -8.21
C PHE A 215 7.72 -6.86 -8.20
N GLY A 216 7.17 -7.39 -9.30
CA GLY A 216 5.74 -7.46 -9.56
C GLY A 216 5.12 -6.09 -9.82
N VAL A 217 3.81 -6.00 -9.59
CA VAL A 217 3.00 -4.80 -9.74
C VAL A 217 2.21 -4.54 -8.45
N GLY A 218 1.99 -3.27 -8.11
CA GLY A 218 1.28 -2.87 -6.89
C GLY A 218 1.29 -1.34 -6.70
N PRO A 219 0.66 -0.82 -5.62
CA PRO A 219 0.72 0.60 -5.26
C PRO A 219 2.16 1.11 -5.07
N PRO A 220 2.41 2.42 -5.25
CA PRO A 220 3.75 2.99 -5.14
C PRO A 220 4.49 2.62 -3.85
N GLU A 221 3.81 2.56 -2.71
CA GLU A 221 4.34 2.17 -1.41
C GLU A 221 4.72 0.68 -1.31
N VAL A 222 4.02 -0.19 -2.04
CA VAL A 222 4.37 -1.61 -2.13
C VAL A 222 5.56 -1.80 -3.07
N MET A 223 5.59 -1.07 -4.19
CA MET A 223 6.71 -1.10 -5.10
C MET A 223 7.97 -0.53 -4.45
N LEU A 224 7.84 0.54 -3.67
CA LEU A 224 8.88 1.06 -2.79
C LEU A 224 9.43 -0.06 -1.89
N TYR A 225 8.60 -0.72 -1.09
CA TYR A 225 9.05 -1.78 -0.19
C TYR A 225 9.73 -2.93 -0.94
N ARG A 226 9.13 -3.43 -2.03
CA ARG A 226 9.68 -4.58 -2.78
C ARG A 226 10.99 -4.23 -3.49
N THR A 227 11.05 -3.09 -4.14
CA THR A 227 12.26 -2.62 -4.81
C THR A 227 13.37 -2.33 -3.81
N LEU A 228 13.06 -1.89 -2.59
CA LEU A 228 14.07 -1.66 -1.55
C LEU A 228 14.53 -2.92 -0.81
N GLU A 229 13.61 -3.83 -0.47
CA GLU A 229 13.85 -4.88 0.53
C GLU A 229 13.80 -6.32 -0.03
N ARG A 230 13.26 -6.55 -1.23
CA ARG A 230 13.14 -7.90 -1.81
C ARG A 230 14.12 -8.15 -2.94
N GLU A 231 14.53 -9.40 -3.10
CA GLU A 231 15.24 -9.84 -4.31
C GLU A 231 14.32 -9.83 -5.55
N PRO A 232 14.86 -9.54 -6.75
CA PRO A 232 14.08 -9.53 -7.99
C PRO A 232 13.68 -10.94 -8.41
N GLY A 233 12.39 -11.14 -8.74
CA GLY A 233 11.88 -12.35 -9.37
C GLY A 233 12.14 -12.32 -10.87
N LEU A 234 13.08 -13.13 -11.37
CA LEU A 234 13.53 -13.10 -12.76
C LEU A 234 12.78 -14.03 -13.72
N GLY A 235 11.75 -14.74 -13.25
CA GLY A 235 11.00 -15.71 -14.07
C GLY A 235 11.89 -16.79 -14.70
N GLU A 236 11.51 -17.24 -15.89
CA GLU A 236 12.20 -18.27 -16.70
C GLU A 236 13.24 -17.69 -17.67
N LEU A 237 13.90 -16.58 -17.31
CA LEU A 237 15.01 -16.07 -18.12
C LEU A 237 16.18 -17.07 -18.17
N ASP A 238 16.64 -17.37 -19.37
CA ASP A 238 17.82 -18.21 -19.63
C ASP A 238 19.13 -17.50 -19.27
N ALA A 239 20.10 -18.27 -18.77
CA ALA A 239 21.49 -17.81 -18.70
C ALA A 239 22.04 -17.71 -20.14
N PRO A 240 22.78 -16.64 -20.52
CA PRO A 240 23.47 -15.67 -19.66
C PRO A 240 22.73 -14.33 -19.44
N LEU A 241 21.61 -14.09 -20.13
CA LEU A 241 20.84 -12.85 -20.00
C LEU A 241 20.28 -12.66 -18.58
N ARG A 242 19.90 -13.77 -17.93
CA ARG A 242 19.46 -13.80 -16.53
C ARG A 242 20.46 -13.13 -15.58
N ASP A 243 21.75 -13.46 -15.72
CA ASP A 243 22.80 -12.96 -14.82
C ASP A 243 23.03 -11.46 -15.01
N LEU A 244 22.93 -11.00 -16.26
CA LEU A 244 23.07 -9.59 -16.60
C LEU A 244 21.88 -8.77 -16.09
N VAL A 245 20.66 -9.31 -16.20
CA VAL A 245 19.45 -8.71 -15.63
C VAL A 245 19.54 -8.66 -14.10
N ALA A 246 20.04 -9.72 -13.44
CA ALA A 246 20.27 -9.73 -12.00
C ALA A 246 21.27 -8.65 -11.56
N ALA A 247 22.40 -8.52 -12.28
CA ALA A 247 23.40 -7.50 -12.00
C ALA A 247 22.86 -6.07 -12.18
N ALA A 248 22.06 -5.84 -13.23
CA ALA A 248 21.40 -4.56 -13.47
C ALA A 248 20.39 -4.19 -12.36
N LEU A 249 19.76 -5.18 -11.71
CA LEU A 249 18.74 -4.99 -10.68
C LEU A 249 19.29 -4.90 -9.25
N ARG A 250 20.61 -4.90 -9.06
CA ARG A 250 21.24 -4.72 -7.73
C ARG A 250 20.78 -3.44 -7.05
N LYS A 251 20.69 -3.49 -5.72
CA LYS A 251 20.11 -2.40 -4.93
C LYS A 251 20.97 -1.15 -4.97
N GLU A 252 22.28 -1.32 -4.79
CA GLU A 252 23.22 -0.20 -4.77
C GLU A 252 23.66 0.19 -6.18
N PRO A 253 23.51 1.48 -6.59
CA PRO A 253 23.81 1.92 -7.96
C PRO A 253 25.24 1.61 -8.43
N GLY A 254 26.22 1.65 -7.52
CA GLY A 254 27.63 1.38 -7.83
C GLY A 254 27.96 -0.09 -8.07
N GLU A 255 27.04 -1.01 -7.80
CA GLU A 255 27.23 -2.45 -8.03
C GLU A 255 26.66 -2.92 -9.37
N ARG A 256 25.97 -2.04 -10.09
CA ARG A 256 25.37 -2.30 -11.40
C ARG A 256 26.41 -2.06 -12.51
N PRO A 257 26.38 -2.80 -13.63
CA PRO A 257 27.26 -2.54 -14.76
C PRO A 257 26.95 -1.17 -15.39
N GLY A 258 27.98 -0.53 -15.96
CA GLY A 258 27.78 0.64 -16.81
C GLY A 258 27.04 0.29 -18.11
N THR A 259 26.42 1.26 -18.79
CA THR A 259 25.68 0.99 -20.05
C THR A 259 26.57 0.48 -21.18
N GLN A 260 27.84 0.90 -21.23
CA GLN A 260 28.82 0.37 -22.19
C GLN A 260 29.23 -1.08 -21.85
N GLU A 261 29.42 -1.39 -20.57
CA GLU A 261 29.73 -2.75 -20.10
C GLU A 261 28.54 -3.70 -20.35
N LEU A 262 27.32 -3.19 -20.13
CA LEU A 262 26.07 -3.87 -20.40
C LEU A 262 25.93 -4.23 -21.88
N LEU A 263 26.18 -3.27 -22.79
CA LEU A 263 26.14 -3.50 -24.23
C LEU A 263 27.27 -4.43 -24.70
N ALA A 264 28.47 -4.29 -24.14
CA ALA A 264 29.60 -5.18 -24.43
C ALA A 264 29.30 -6.62 -24.00
N ALA A 265 28.72 -6.84 -22.81
CA ALA A 265 28.35 -8.16 -22.34
C ALA A 265 27.30 -8.83 -23.26
N LEU A 266 26.30 -8.07 -23.73
CA LEU A 266 25.28 -8.55 -24.66
C LEU A 266 25.83 -8.89 -26.06
N THR A 267 26.94 -8.27 -26.48
CA THR A 267 27.51 -8.44 -27.83
C THR A 267 28.73 -9.36 -27.88
N LEU A 268 29.50 -9.48 -26.80
CA LEU A 268 30.70 -10.33 -26.69
C LEU A 268 30.38 -11.79 -26.35
N GLN A 269 29.19 -12.09 -25.81
CA GLN A 269 28.78 -13.46 -25.50
C GLN A 269 28.34 -14.29 -26.72
N ARG A 270 28.61 -13.83 -27.95
CA ARG A 270 28.43 -14.64 -29.17
C ARG A 270 29.55 -14.43 -30.19
N PRO A 271 30.40 -15.45 -30.46
CA PRO A 271 31.04 -15.62 -31.74
C PRO A 271 30.04 -16.24 -32.73
N GLY A 272 29.57 -15.45 -33.71
CA GLY A 272 29.03 -15.96 -34.98
C GLY A 272 27.51 -15.83 -35.21
N VAL A 273 27.18 -15.41 -36.44
CA VAL A 273 25.88 -15.42 -37.15
C VAL A 273 24.98 -14.17 -36.94
N LEU A 274 25.01 -13.27 -37.92
CA LEU A 274 23.92 -12.33 -38.22
C LEU A 274 22.80 -13.09 -38.96
N PRO A 275 21.55 -13.15 -38.47
CA PRO A 275 20.43 -13.60 -39.29
C PRO A 275 19.92 -12.42 -40.13
N SER A 276 20.03 -12.51 -41.45
CA SER A 276 19.25 -11.69 -42.37
C SER A 276 17.78 -12.14 -42.31
N VAL A 277 16.87 -11.24 -41.90
CA VAL A 277 15.43 -11.48 -42.01
C VAL A 277 15.04 -11.45 -43.50
N PRO A 278 14.29 -12.44 -44.03
CA PRO A 278 13.84 -12.41 -45.42
C PRO A 278 12.72 -11.37 -45.60
N PRO A 279 12.64 -10.68 -46.76
CA PRO A 279 11.62 -9.68 -47.00
C PRO A 279 10.21 -10.30 -47.10
N PRO A 280 9.16 -9.64 -46.60
CA PRO A 280 7.79 -10.14 -46.71
C PRO A 280 7.30 -10.13 -48.17
N ALA A 281 6.61 -11.20 -48.55
CA ALA A 281 5.98 -11.35 -49.86
C ALA A 281 4.95 -10.25 -50.10
N ARG A 282 5.00 -9.60 -51.28
CA ARG A 282 3.98 -8.66 -51.74
C ARG A 282 2.68 -9.40 -51.99
N VAL A 283 1.65 -9.10 -51.21
CA VAL A 283 0.25 -9.33 -51.60
C VAL A 283 -0.21 -8.06 -52.32
N THR A 284 -0.51 -8.18 -53.61
CA THR A 284 -1.18 -7.13 -54.38
C THR A 284 -2.66 -7.05 -54.02
N PRO A 285 -3.29 -5.86 -54.05
CA PRO A 285 -4.69 -5.71 -53.72
C PRO A 285 -5.58 -6.15 -54.89
N SER A 286 -6.27 -7.28 -54.72
CA SER A 286 -7.55 -7.54 -55.37
C SER A 286 -8.34 -8.50 -54.48
N ASP A 287 -9.65 -8.26 -54.43
CA ASP A 287 -10.70 -9.15 -53.93
C ASP A 287 -10.96 -9.07 -52.42
N ALA A 288 -11.58 -7.93 -52.06
CA ALA A 288 -12.67 -7.95 -51.11
C ALA A 288 -13.84 -8.80 -51.65
N ASP A 289 -14.62 -9.35 -50.73
CA ASP A 289 -15.80 -10.21 -50.89
C ASP A 289 -15.53 -11.72 -51.06
N GLU A 290 -15.58 -12.47 -49.95
CA GLU A 290 -16.70 -13.39 -49.68
C GLU A 290 -16.47 -14.22 -48.39
N VAL A 291 -17.41 -14.04 -47.45
CA VAL A 291 -18.20 -15.14 -46.85
C VAL A 291 -17.46 -16.15 -45.96
N SER A 292 -17.64 -15.94 -44.65
CA SER A 292 -18.36 -16.88 -43.76
C SER A 292 -18.13 -18.37 -43.98
N ARG A 293 -17.57 -19.08 -42.99
CA ARG A 293 -18.18 -20.23 -42.29
C ARG A 293 -17.17 -21.13 -41.55
N THR A 294 -17.58 -21.48 -40.32
CA THR A 294 -17.45 -22.80 -39.68
C THR A 294 -16.16 -23.17 -38.92
N THR A 295 -16.27 -23.03 -37.59
CA THR A 295 -16.20 -24.07 -36.52
C THR A 295 -15.38 -25.37 -36.67
N VAL A 296 -14.82 -25.76 -35.50
CA VAL A 296 -14.68 -27.14 -34.92
C VAL A 296 -13.36 -27.90 -35.18
N HIS A 297 -12.54 -27.94 -34.11
CA HIS A 297 -12.15 -29.15 -33.34
C HIS A 297 -11.24 -30.22 -33.99
N LEU A 298 -10.09 -30.52 -33.35
CA LEU A 298 -9.79 -31.78 -32.64
C LEU A 298 -8.28 -32.09 -32.52
N ASN A 299 -7.92 -32.54 -31.31
CA ASN A 299 -6.95 -33.60 -30.96
C ASN A 299 -5.43 -33.36 -30.95
N SER A 300 -4.88 -33.37 -29.73
CA SER A 300 -3.63 -34.04 -29.31
C SER A 300 -3.65 -35.56 -29.62
N PRO A 301 -2.53 -36.33 -29.63
CA PRO A 301 -1.77 -36.66 -28.41
C PRO A 301 -0.23 -36.89 -28.55
N HIS A 302 0.47 -36.74 -27.41
CA HIS A 302 1.69 -37.39 -26.84
C HIS A 302 2.49 -38.49 -27.60
N PRO A 303 3.63 -39.00 -27.08
CA PRO A 303 4.67 -38.47 -26.14
C PRO A 303 6.10 -38.76 -26.67
N LEU A 304 7.17 -38.51 -25.89
CA LEU A 304 8.28 -39.47 -25.73
C LEU A 304 9.23 -39.08 -24.57
N THR A 305 9.42 -40.05 -23.69
CA THR A 305 10.33 -40.15 -22.55
C THR A 305 11.77 -40.47 -22.98
N ALA A 306 12.77 -39.99 -22.22
CA ALA A 306 14.03 -40.70 -21.98
C ALA A 306 14.73 -40.17 -20.71
N GLU A 307 14.82 -41.04 -19.71
CA GLU A 307 15.74 -40.94 -18.56
C GLU A 307 17.20 -41.14 -19.03
N PHE A 308 18.20 -40.75 -18.22
CA PHE A 308 19.26 -41.66 -17.72
C PHE A 308 20.36 -40.90 -16.90
N THR A 309 20.44 -41.28 -15.62
CA THR A 309 21.64 -41.61 -14.80
C THR A 309 22.69 -40.57 -14.38
N THR A 310 22.88 -40.48 -13.05
CA THR A 310 24.09 -40.10 -12.28
C THR A 310 25.05 -41.30 -12.15
N PRO A 311 26.34 -41.22 -11.70
CA PRO A 311 26.73 -41.00 -10.27
C PRO A 311 28.16 -40.32 -10.08
N PRO A 312 28.90 -40.38 -8.92
CA PRO A 312 29.58 -39.24 -8.22
C PRO A 312 31.12 -39.48 -8.06
N PRO A 313 31.89 -39.09 -6.99
CA PRO A 313 31.95 -37.96 -6.02
C PRO A 313 33.32 -37.15 -6.16
N THR A 314 33.76 -36.20 -5.31
CA THR A 314 34.56 -36.42 -4.07
C THR A 314 35.01 -35.08 -3.41
N VAL A 315 35.19 -35.15 -2.09
CA VAL A 315 35.49 -34.17 -1.02
C VAL A 315 36.94 -33.63 -1.01
N GLY A 316 37.13 -32.42 -0.47
CA GLY A 316 38.43 -31.94 0.05
C GLY A 316 38.35 -30.61 0.84
N GLU A 317 38.35 -30.70 2.18
CA GLU A 317 38.81 -29.69 3.15
C GLU A 317 40.14 -30.21 3.75
N PRO A 318 40.89 -29.49 4.64
CA PRO A 318 41.05 -28.04 4.89
C PRO A 318 42.56 -27.64 4.96
N ASP A 319 42.91 -26.35 5.19
CA ASP A 319 44.14 -26.04 5.95
C ASP A 319 44.12 -24.66 6.64
N GLU A 320 44.58 -24.67 7.89
CA GLU A 320 44.73 -23.53 8.80
C GLU A 320 46.08 -22.80 8.59
N ALA A 321 46.14 -21.52 8.99
CA ALA A 321 47.05 -21.02 10.05
C ALA A 321 47.65 -19.62 9.81
N SER A 322 47.46 -18.79 10.84
CA SER A 322 48.43 -17.89 11.48
C SER A 322 48.04 -16.41 11.49
N GLY A 323 47.77 -15.92 12.70
CA GLY A 323 47.41 -14.53 12.98
C GLY A 323 48.60 -13.62 13.29
N ALA A 324 48.31 -12.35 13.59
CA ALA A 324 48.94 -11.59 14.67
C ALA A 324 48.22 -10.24 14.88
N VAL A 325 48.19 -9.87 16.15
CA VAL A 325 47.61 -8.70 16.83
C VAL A 325 48.39 -7.42 16.54
N GLY A 326 47.73 -6.24 16.62
CA GLY A 326 48.42 -4.98 16.90
C GLY A 326 47.67 -3.72 16.49
N GLY A 327 47.05 -3.04 17.47
CA GLY A 327 46.36 -1.77 17.32
C GLY A 327 47.27 -0.51 17.22
N PRO A 328 46.75 0.69 17.53
CA PRO A 328 46.85 1.87 16.68
C PRO A 328 47.84 2.95 17.19
N VAL A 329 48.17 3.92 16.34
CA VAL A 329 48.91 5.13 16.75
C VAL A 329 48.29 6.38 16.11
N SER A 330 47.87 7.32 16.97
CA SER A 330 47.67 8.73 16.64
C SER A 330 48.99 9.50 16.85
N VAL A 331 49.14 10.69 16.25
CA VAL A 331 49.58 11.95 16.89
C VAL A 331 49.94 13.02 15.82
N ALA A 332 49.23 14.14 15.95
CA ALA A 332 49.56 15.57 15.85
C ALA A 332 50.67 16.18 14.94
N GLU A 333 50.25 17.30 14.33
CA GLU A 333 50.85 18.66 14.22
C GLU A 333 52.34 18.88 13.91
N ALA A 334 52.59 19.76 12.93
CA ALA A 334 53.66 20.76 13.02
C ALA A 334 53.35 22.01 12.16
N ASP A 335 53.43 23.15 12.84
CA ASP A 335 53.33 24.54 12.40
C ASP A 335 54.67 25.08 11.86
N ARG A 336 54.67 26.07 10.95
CA ARG A 336 55.71 27.10 10.76
C ARG A 336 55.16 28.37 10.04
N GLY A 337 55.23 29.51 10.74
CA GLY A 337 54.96 30.90 10.28
C GLY A 337 55.97 31.43 9.25
N ALA A 338 56.07 32.72 8.87
CA ALA A 338 55.62 34.05 9.33
C ALA A 338 55.72 35.00 8.09
N GLY A 339 55.25 36.25 7.99
CA GLY A 339 54.64 37.23 8.89
C GLY A 339 54.50 38.61 8.19
N ARG A 340 54.27 39.65 9.02
CA ARG A 340 54.33 41.13 8.83
C ARG A 340 53.04 41.95 8.52
N ARG A 341 52.52 42.51 9.62
CA ARG A 341 52.23 43.94 9.95
C ARG A 341 51.47 44.85 8.97
N GLY A 342 50.36 45.46 9.45
CA GLY A 342 49.96 46.81 9.01
C GLY A 342 48.52 47.34 9.23
N ARG A 343 48.15 47.70 10.47
CA ARG A 343 47.40 48.92 10.89
C ARG A 343 45.98 49.28 10.33
N LYS A 344 44.99 49.20 11.25
CA LYS A 344 43.83 50.11 11.54
C LYS A 344 42.78 50.48 10.45
N ARG A 345 41.51 50.13 10.71
CA ARG A 345 40.40 51.09 11.04
C ARG A 345 39.13 50.36 11.51
N ARG A 346 38.52 50.90 12.58
CA ARG A 346 37.15 50.61 13.07
C ARG A 346 36.13 51.34 12.20
N VAL A 347 34.99 50.73 11.87
CA VAL A 347 33.63 51.34 11.91
C VAL A 347 32.61 50.21 12.15
N ALA A 348 31.68 50.48 13.06
CA ALA A 348 30.53 49.64 13.40
C ALA A 348 29.35 49.91 12.45
N LEU A 349 28.49 48.91 12.21
CA LEU A 349 27.03 49.08 12.25
C LEU A 349 26.34 47.70 12.25
N GLY A 350 25.75 47.36 13.40
CA GLY A 350 24.65 46.40 13.45
C GLY A 350 23.34 47.16 13.28
N THR A 351 22.38 46.54 12.58
CA THR A 351 20.91 46.60 12.75
C THR A 351 20.23 46.15 11.45
N THR A 352 20.08 44.83 11.23
CA THR A 352 19.19 44.31 10.17
C THR A 352 18.60 42.93 10.45
N ALA A 353 18.82 42.34 11.63
CA ALA A 353 18.25 41.03 11.98
C ALA A 353 16.94 41.10 12.78
N ALA A 354 16.59 42.26 13.37
CA ALA A 354 15.41 42.40 14.23
C ALA A 354 14.12 42.84 13.50
N ALA A 355 14.22 43.41 12.30
CA ALA A 355 13.05 43.91 11.56
C ALA A 355 12.30 42.82 10.78
N VAL A 356 13.00 41.76 10.36
CA VAL A 356 12.39 40.66 9.58
C VAL A 356 11.57 39.71 10.47
N VAL A 357 11.95 39.55 11.75
CA VAL A 357 11.21 38.69 12.69
C VAL A 357 9.91 39.36 13.18
N LEU A 358 9.86 40.69 13.28
CA LEU A 358 8.64 41.44 13.64
C LEU A 358 7.67 41.60 12.46
N ALA A 359 8.15 41.66 11.22
CA ALA A 359 7.29 41.73 10.03
C ALA A 359 6.58 40.39 9.73
N VAL A 360 7.23 39.25 10.01
CA VAL A 360 6.60 37.92 9.87
C VAL A 360 5.59 37.64 10.99
N ALA A 361 5.83 38.15 12.21
CA ALA A 361 4.87 38.02 13.32
C ALA A 361 3.64 38.94 13.15
N ALA A 362 3.80 40.14 12.58
CA ALA A 362 2.68 41.04 12.29
C ALA A 362 1.88 40.61 11.04
N GLY A 363 2.54 40.04 10.03
CA GLY A 363 1.86 39.51 8.84
C GLY A 363 0.98 38.28 9.13
N ALA A 364 1.41 37.41 10.03
CA ALA A 364 0.58 36.29 10.50
C ALA A 364 -0.63 36.78 11.32
N GLY A 365 -0.47 37.82 12.15
CA GLY A 365 -1.57 38.37 12.96
C GLY A 365 -2.68 39.05 12.13
N VAL A 366 -2.35 39.66 11.00
CA VAL A 366 -3.33 40.34 10.12
C VAL A 366 -4.09 39.34 9.23
N ILE A 367 -3.48 38.22 8.86
CA ILE A 367 -4.17 37.12 8.15
C ILE A 367 -5.15 36.40 9.09
N TRP A 368 -4.82 36.27 10.39
CA TRP A 368 -5.73 35.72 11.39
C TRP A 368 -6.94 36.62 11.70
N ALA A 369 -6.77 37.96 11.68
CA ALA A 369 -7.85 38.91 11.94
C ALA A 369 -8.85 39.08 10.77
N GLN A 370 -8.53 38.56 9.58
CA GLN A 370 -9.38 38.62 8.38
C GLN A 370 -10.01 37.27 8.01
N TRP A 371 -9.77 36.22 8.82
CA TRP A 371 -10.56 35.01 8.72
C TRP A 371 -11.97 35.34 9.21
N PRO A 372 -13.02 35.20 8.37
CA PRO A 372 -14.38 35.31 8.89
C PRO A 372 -14.51 34.25 9.99
N GLU A 373 -14.96 34.66 11.17
CA GLU A 373 -15.52 33.74 12.17
C GLU A 373 -16.57 32.91 11.45
N GLN A 374 -16.17 31.74 10.94
CA GLN A 374 -17.10 30.69 10.64
C GLN A 374 -17.67 30.34 12.00
N ASN A 375 -18.83 30.92 12.28
CA ASN A 375 -19.71 30.47 13.34
C ASN A 375 -19.88 28.97 13.12
N HIS A 376 -19.04 28.17 13.78
CA HIS A 376 -19.28 26.77 14.02
C HIS A 376 -20.64 26.76 14.72
N ARG A 377 -21.71 26.54 13.94
CA ARG A 377 -22.97 26.15 14.53
C ARG A 377 -22.61 24.92 15.35
N ALA A 378 -22.67 25.06 16.66
CA ALA A 378 -22.64 23.95 17.58
C ALA A 378 -23.89 23.10 17.31
N VAL A 379 -23.85 22.33 16.22
CA VAL A 379 -24.79 21.27 15.96
C VAL A 379 -24.34 20.17 16.89
N ALA A 380 -25.00 20.04 18.04
CA ALA A 380 -24.73 18.93 18.94
C ALA A 380 -24.88 17.62 18.14
N PRO A 381 -23.80 16.86 17.90
CA PRO A 381 -23.95 15.53 17.35
C PRO A 381 -24.69 14.70 18.40
N SER A 382 -25.76 14.02 18.00
CA SER A 382 -26.26 12.87 18.74
C SER A 382 -25.18 11.79 18.65
N LYS A 383 -24.12 11.88 19.47
CA LYS A 383 -23.09 10.85 19.54
C LYS A 383 -23.72 9.64 20.23
N PRO A 384 -23.97 8.50 19.54
CA PRO A 384 -24.15 7.25 20.27
C PRO A 384 -22.89 7.03 21.12
N ASP A 385 -23.06 6.47 22.31
CA ASP A 385 -21.90 6.11 23.13
C ASP A 385 -20.99 5.18 22.31
N LEU A 386 -19.71 5.54 22.20
CA LEU A 386 -18.74 4.70 21.49
C LEU A 386 -18.49 3.37 22.21
N THR A 387 -19.00 3.21 23.43
CA THR A 387 -18.93 1.94 24.16
C THR A 387 -19.83 0.91 23.50
N VAL A 388 -19.22 -0.03 22.79
CA VAL A 388 -19.92 -1.20 22.23
C VAL A 388 -19.83 -2.34 23.23
N LYS A 389 -20.89 -3.13 23.37
CA LYS A 389 -20.85 -4.40 24.12
C LYS A 389 -19.74 -5.28 23.54
N GLN A 390 -18.88 -5.79 24.41
CA GLN A 390 -17.83 -6.76 24.08
C GLN A 390 -18.38 -7.89 23.19
N TYR A 391 -17.56 -8.50 22.34
CA TYR A 391 -18.05 -9.64 21.57
C TYR A 391 -18.34 -10.80 22.51
N ALA A 392 -19.53 -11.39 22.38
CA ALA A 392 -19.89 -12.62 23.05
C ALA A 392 -19.63 -13.81 22.13
N ALA A 393 -19.31 -14.97 22.68
CA ALA A 393 -19.33 -16.22 21.92
C ALA A 393 -20.74 -16.84 21.99
N ASP A 394 -21.22 -17.38 20.88
CA ASP A 394 -22.45 -18.16 20.80
C ASP A 394 -22.20 -19.45 19.99
N ASP A 395 -21.89 -20.53 20.70
CA ASP A 395 -21.61 -21.84 20.14
C ASP A 395 -22.86 -22.57 19.63
N ALA A 396 -24.06 -22.07 19.95
CA ALA A 396 -25.32 -22.64 19.48
C ALA A 396 -25.78 -22.05 18.14
N ALA A 397 -25.03 -21.10 17.57
CA ALA A 397 -25.40 -20.43 16.34
C ALA A 397 -25.46 -21.39 15.13
N THR A 398 -26.66 -21.47 14.54
CA THR A 398 -26.91 -22.17 13.28
C THR A 398 -27.47 -21.22 12.23
N GLY A 399 -27.27 -21.55 10.95
CA GLY A 399 -27.95 -20.84 9.87
C GLY A 399 -29.46 -21.16 9.85
N PRO A 400 -30.27 -20.33 9.17
CA PRO A 400 -29.87 -19.12 8.47
C PRO A 400 -29.61 -17.93 9.40
N ALA A 401 -28.76 -17.01 8.93
CA ALA A 401 -28.56 -15.72 9.56
C ALA A 401 -29.91 -15.00 9.80
N PRO A 402 -30.07 -14.27 10.92
CA PRO A 402 -31.30 -13.54 11.22
C PRO A 402 -31.71 -12.60 10.08
N ALA A 403 -32.97 -12.72 9.65
CA ALA A 403 -33.51 -11.88 8.60
C ALA A 403 -33.51 -10.40 9.02
N VAL A 404 -33.18 -9.52 8.08
CA VAL A 404 -33.28 -8.07 8.24
C VAL A 404 -34.74 -7.65 7.98
N PRO A 405 -35.42 -6.99 8.94
CA PRO A 405 -36.78 -6.52 8.72
C PRO A 405 -36.91 -5.61 7.50
N GLY A 406 -37.91 -5.88 6.65
CA GLY A 406 -38.18 -5.11 5.43
C GLY A 406 -37.25 -5.43 4.25
N ALA A 407 -36.21 -6.24 4.43
CA ALA A 407 -35.30 -6.59 3.35
C ALA A 407 -35.94 -7.56 2.34
N ARG A 408 -35.73 -7.29 1.05
CA ARG A 408 -36.13 -8.14 -0.07
C ARG A 408 -34.90 -8.66 -0.80
N ARG A 409 -35.02 -9.87 -1.35
CA ARG A 409 -33.98 -10.43 -2.24
C ARG A 409 -34.16 -9.84 -3.64
N GLY A 410 -33.06 -9.41 -4.25
CA GLY A 410 -33.04 -8.87 -5.60
C GLY A 410 -32.18 -7.61 -5.71
N GLY A 411 -32.09 -7.08 -6.92
CA GLY A 411 -31.38 -5.85 -7.21
C GLY A 411 -29.86 -6.02 -7.31
N THR A 412 -29.22 -4.99 -7.86
CA THR A 412 -27.77 -4.88 -7.98
C THR A 412 -27.27 -3.77 -7.06
N VAL A 413 -26.24 -4.06 -6.26
CA VAL A 413 -25.56 -3.05 -5.45
C VAL A 413 -24.27 -2.65 -6.16
N THR A 414 -24.13 -1.36 -6.49
CA THR A 414 -22.84 -0.85 -7.00
C THR A 414 -21.95 -0.45 -5.83
N VAL A 415 -20.75 -1.01 -5.74
CA VAL A 415 -19.79 -0.69 -4.68
C VAL A 415 -18.71 0.21 -5.27
N TYR A 416 -18.62 1.45 -4.79
CA TYR A 416 -17.51 2.33 -5.14
C TYR A 416 -16.36 2.14 -4.16
N ALA A 417 -15.22 1.73 -4.70
CA ALA A 417 -13.97 1.59 -3.98
C ALA A 417 -12.86 2.36 -4.69
N GLN A 418 -11.93 2.95 -3.93
CA GLN A 418 -10.79 3.70 -4.46
C GLN A 418 -9.68 2.76 -4.93
N ALA A 419 -9.39 1.70 -4.17
CA ALA A 419 -8.31 0.77 -4.47
C ALA A 419 -8.86 -0.54 -5.02
N GLN A 420 -8.17 -1.08 -6.04
CA GLN A 420 -8.41 -2.44 -6.49
C GLN A 420 -8.23 -3.44 -5.33
N TYR A 421 -9.10 -4.44 -5.26
CA TYR A 421 -8.89 -5.61 -4.40
C TYR A 421 -7.81 -6.50 -5.02
N TRP A 422 -6.54 -6.22 -4.70
CA TRP A 422 -5.38 -6.92 -5.27
C TRP A 422 -5.26 -8.39 -4.82
N GLU A 423 -6.05 -8.79 -3.83
CA GLU A 423 -5.88 -9.97 -3.00
C GLU A 423 -7.24 -10.66 -2.81
N LEU A 424 -7.88 -11.11 -3.90
CA LEU A 424 -9.09 -11.92 -3.76
C LEU A 424 -8.79 -13.19 -2.96
N ASP A 425 -7.56 -13.74 -3.09
CA ASP A 425 -7.07 -14.87 -2.31
C ASP A 425 -7.09 -14.60 -0.80
N PRO A 426 -7.81 -15.41 -0.01
CA PRO A 426 -7.86 -15.29 1.43
C PRO A 426 -6.47 -15.14 2.08
N VAL A 427 -5.45 -15.87 1.63
CA VAL A 427 -4.12 -15.82 2.30
C VAL A 427 -3.29 -14.58 1.96
N GLN A 428 -3.76 -13.75 1.03
CA GLN A 428 -3.13 -12.47 0.69
C GLN A 428 -3.88 -11.28 1.29
N ASN A 429 -5.18 -11.45 1.54
CA ASN A 429 -6.09 -10.38 1.93
C ASN A 429 -5.89 -9.94 3.40
N ARG A 430 -5.52 -8.68 3.60
CA ARG A 430 -5.31 -8.10 4.94
C ARG A 430 -5.91 -6.71 5.17
N TYR A 431 -6.46 -6.09 4.13
CA TYR A 431 -6.95 -4.71 4.20
C TYR A 431 -8.46 -4.70 4.45
N PRO A 432 -8.98 -4.07 5.52
CA PRO A 432 -10.40 -4.16 5.90
C PRO A 432 -11.39 -3.84 4.79
N ASP A 433 -11.18 -2.76 4.02
CA ASP A 433 -12.04 -2.40 2.87
C ASP A 433 -12.05 -3.54 1.82
N GLY A 434 -10.88 -4.08 1.49
CA GLY A 434 -10.75 -5.21 0.57
C GLY A 434 -11.42 -6.47 1.11
N MET A 435 -11.22 -6.80 2.39
CA MET A 435 -11.85 -7.93 3.06
C MET A 435 -13.36 -7.82 3.07
N MET A 436 -13.90 -6.63 3.30
CA MET A 436 -15.34 -6.37 3.31
C MET A 436 -15.95 -6.45 1.91
N GLY A 437 -15.24 -5.95 0.89
CA GLY A 437 -15.68 -6.02 -0.51
C GLY A 437 -15.41 -7.36 -1.21
N SER A 438 -14.63 -8.27 -0.61
CA SER A 438 -14.27 -9.57 -1.19
C SER A 438 -14.45 -10.74 -0.21
N SER A 439 -13.52 -10.96 0.72
CA SER A 439 -13.52 -12.11 1.66
C SER A 439 -14.87 -12.31 2.35
N ARG A 440 -15.51 -11.24 2.82
CA ARG A 440 -16.85 -11.27 3.45
C ARG A 440 -17.91 -11.91 2.55
N LEU A 441 -17.82 -11.73 1.23
CA LEU A 441 -18.78 -12.17 0.21
C LEU A 441 -18.39 -13.51 -0.44
N LEU A 442 -17.09 -13.75 -0.61
CA LEU A 442 -16.52 -14.88 -1.37
C LEU A 442 -16.15 -16.08 -0.48
N ALA A 443 -15.74 -15.85 0.77
CA ALA A 443 -15.15 -16.87 1.62
C ALA A 443 -15.83 -16.95 3.00
N ARG A 444 -15.85 -18.17 3.54
CA ARG A 444 -16.18 -18.50 4.92
C ARG A 444 -14.90 -18.92 5.65
N THR A 445 -14.84 -18.66 6.94
CA THR A 445 -13.71 -18.96 7.84
C THR A 445 -14.17 -19.95 8.92
N LEU A 446 -13.27 -20.47 9.76
CA LEU A 446 -13.68 -21.39 10.84
C LEU A 446 -14.73 -20.76 11.76
N THR A 447 -14.43 -19.56 12.26
CA THR A 447 -15.34 -18.73 13.04
C THR A 447 -15.62 -17.44 12.29
N GLY A 448 -16.57 -16.63 12.77
CA GLY A 448 -16.83 -15.31 12.22
C GLY A 448 -17.74 -14.48 13.11
N TYR A 449 -17.87 -13.20 12.79
CA TYR A 449 -18.68 -12.28 13.58
C TYR A 449 -20.06 -12.06 12.95
N ARG A 450 -21.10 -12.35 13.74
CA ARG A 450 -22.49 -11.99 13.45
C ARG A 450 -22.77 -10.63 14.07
N GLU A 451 -23.22 -9.68 13.27
CA GLU A 451 -23.48 -8.30 13.71
C GLU A 451 -24.64 -7.66 12.94
N ASP A 452 -25.33 -6.72 13.58
CA ASP A 452 -26.48 -5.97 13.05
C ASP A 452 -26.30 -4.45 13.09
N GLY A 453 -25.13 -3.97 13.52
CA GLY A 453 -24.84 -2.55 13.69
C GLY A 453 -25.51 -1.90 14.91
N LEU A 454 -26.28 -2.65 15.70
CA LEU A 454 -27.06 -2.16 16.84
C LEU A 454 -26.64 -2.79 18.17
N THR A 455 -26.40 -4.10 18.19
CA THR A 455 -26.20 -4.91 19.41
C THR A 455 -24.74 -5.29 19.65
N GLY A 456 -23.83 -4.88 18.76
CA GLY A 456 -22.41 -5.25 18.76
C GLY A 456 -22.11 -6.41 17.81
N ALA A 457 -21.05 -7.16 18.09
CA ALA A 457 -20.69 -8.37 17.34
C ALA A 457 -20.75 -9.60 18.25
N THR A 458 -21.18 -10.74 17.71
CA THR A 458 -21.15 -12.04 18.37
C THR A 458 -20.26 -12.96 17.56
N LEU A 459 -19.21 -13.52 18.18
CA LEU A 459 -18.38 -14.53 17.58
C LEU A 459 -19.12 -15.87 17.55
N VAL A 460 -19.22 -16.47 16.37
CA VAL A 460 -19.96 -17.72 16.14
C VAL A 460 -19.13 -18.67 15.27
N GLY A 461 -19.46 -19.96 15.31
CA GLY A 461 -18.96 -20.92 14.33
C GLY A 461 -19.50 -20.62 12.93
N ASP A 462 -18.61 -20.44 11.94
CA ASP A 462 -18.97 -20.22 10.54
C ASP A 462 -18.85 -21.54 9.74
N LEU A 463 -17.65 -21.86 9.21
CA LEU A 463 -17.37 -23.20 8.68
C LEU A 463 -17.40 -24.25 9.79
N ALA A 464 -17.00 -23.89 11.01
CA ALA A 464 -17.15 -24.74 12.18
C ALA A 464 -18.58 -24.67 12.75
N THR A 465 -18.97 -25.70 13.49
CA THR A 465 -20.27 -25.75 14.17
C THR A 465 -20.36 -24.83 15.38
N ASP A 466 -19.23 -24.60 16.06
CA ASP A 466 -19.07 -23.77 17.26
C ASP A 466 -17.77 -22.94 17.14
N THR A 467 -17.40 -22.19 18.18
CA THR A 467 -16.16 -21.38 18.19
C THR A 467 -14.88 -22.19 18.43
N GLY A 468 -14.97 -23.52 18.47
CA GLY A 468 -13.88 -24.44 18.73
C GLY A 468 -13.82 -24.88 20.19
N ARG A 469 -13.34 -26.10 20.43
CA ARG A 469 -13.19 -26.67 21.78
C ARG A 469 -11.71 -26.77 22.12
N SER A 470 -11.32 -26.19 23.25
CA SER A 470 -9.93 -26.24 23.72
C SER A 470 -9.70 -27.37 24.73
N SER A 471 -8.50 -27.93 24.69
CA SER A 471 -7.94 -28.84 25.68
C SER A 471 -6.48 -28.47 25.98
N ASP A 472 -5.83 -29.22 26.89
CA ASP A 472 -4.41 -29.04 27.24
C ASP A 472 -4.05 -27.61 27.70
N GLY A 473 -5.00 -26.96 28.37
CA GLY A 473 -4.86 -25.58 28.84
C GLY A 473 -4.81 -24.56 27.71
N GLY A 474 -5.53 -24.80 26.61
CA GLY A 474 -5.61 -23.88 25.46
C GLY A 474 -4.53 -24.11 24.38
N ARG A 475 -3.77 -25.20 24.48
CA ARG A 475 -2.76 -25.59 23.47
C ARG A 475 -3.32 -26.40 22.33
N THR A 476 -4.37 -27.18 22.59
CA THR A 476 -4.99 -28.02 21.57
C THR A 476 -6.41 -27.53 21.35
N TRP A 477 -6.80 -27.41 20.09
CA TRP A 477 -8.12 -26.95 19.67
C TRP A 477 -8.70 -27.88 18.64
N GLU A 478 -9.94 -28.30 18.84
CA GLU A 478 -10.70 -29.07 17.86
C GLU A 478 -11.87 -28.26 17.33
N PHE A 479 -12.00 -28.24 16.01
CA PHE A 479 -13.11 -27.64 15.28
C PHE A 479 -13.85 -28.72 14.50
N THR A 480 -15.17 -28.76 14.65
CA THR A 480 -16.04 -29.64 13.86
C THR A 480 -16.59 -28.87 12.66
N ILE A 481 -16.23 -29.25 11.44
CA ILE A 481 -16.71 -28.65 10.19
C ILE A 481 -18.19 -28.97 10.01
N ARG A 482 -18.95 -27.93 9.67
CA ARG A 482 -20.41 -27.97 9.48
C ARG A 482 -20.77 -28.79 8.25
N PRO A 483 -21.79 -29.68 8.33
CA PRO A 483 -22.18 -30.49 7.19
C PRO A 483 -22.96 -29.63 6.18
N GLY A 484 -22.90 -30.02 4.91
CA GLY A 484 -23.68 -29.38 3.84
C GLY A 484 -23.13 -28.05 3.34
N VAL A 485 -21.96 -27.62 3.82
CA VAL A 485 -21.21 -26.50 3.22
C VAL A 485 -20.52 -26.97 1.95
N LYS A 486 -20.61 -26.17 0.89
CA LYS A 486 -20.06 -26.50 -0.43
C LYS A 486 -19.24 -25.35 -1.00
N PHE A 487 -18.27 -25.69 -1.84
CA PHE A 487 -17.63 -24.77 -2.77
C PHE A 487 -18.61 -24.39 -3.90
N ALA A 488 -18.29 -23.34 -4.65
CA ALA A 488 -19.11 -22.87 -5.76
C ALA A 488 -19.26 -23.88 -6.92
N ASP A 489 -18.33 -24.83 -7.05
CA ASP A 489 -18.39 -25.95 -7.99
C ASP A 489 -19.28 -27.12 -7.49
N GLY A 490 -19.80 -27.01 -6.26
CA GLY A 490 -20.67 -28.00 -5.62
C GLY A 490 -19.95 -29.05 -4.79
N GLN A 491 -18.62 -29.09 -4.76
CA GLN A 491 -17.85 -29.98 -3.90
C GLN A 491 -18.11 -29.68 -2.42
N ALA A 492 -18.20 -30.70 -1.57
CA ALA A 492 -18.36 -30.52 -0.14
C ALA A 492 -17.07 -29.97 0.49
N VAL A 493 -17.20 -29.02 1.42
CA VAL A 493 -16.07 -28.52 2.22
C VAL A 493 -15.77 -29.51 3.34
N THR A 494 -14.50 -29.87 3.48
CA THR A 494 -14.00 -30.78 4.51
C THR A 494 -12.94 -30.12 5.42
N ALA A 495 -12.60 -30.78 6.54
CA ALA A 495 -11.51 -30.37 7.41
C ALA A 495 -10.16 -30.37 6.69
N ARG A 496 -9.95 -31.25 5.70
CA ARG A 496 -8.73 -31.28 4.88
C ARG A 496 -8.57 -30.03 4.02
N ASP A 497 -9.67 -29.44 3.56
CA ASP A 497 -9.64 -28.21 2.76
C ASP A 497 -9.29 -26.99 3.63
N VAL A 498 -9.76 -26.95 4.88
CA VAL A 498 -9.36 -25.92 5.84
C VAL A 498 -7.88 -26.09 6.21
N ALA A 499 -7.44 -27.31 6.50
CA ALA A 499 -6.03 -27.62 6.77
C ALA A 499 -5.13 -27.22 5.59
N ASN A 500 -5.58 -27.43 4.35
CA ASN A 500 -4.87 -27.00 3.15
C ASN A 500 -4.84 -25.47 2.99
N GLY A 501 -5.94 -24.76 3.32
CA GLY A 501 -5.95 -23.29 3.38
C GLY A 501 -4.90 -22.75 4.37
N ILE A 502 -4.85 -23.33 5.58
CA ILE A 502 -3.84 -23.00 6.59
C ILE A 502 -2.44 -23.33 6.07
N ALA A 503 -2.21 -24.50 5.48
CA ALA A 503 -0.90 -24.89 4.94
C ALA A 503 -0.41 -23.92 3.85
N ARG A 504 -1.30 -23.50 2.93
CA ARG A 504 -0.97 -22.52 1.88
C ARG A 504 -0.52 -21.17 2.45
N SER A 505 -1.02 -20.80 3.63
CA SER A 505 -0.68 -19.53 4.28
C SER A 505 0.79 -19.44 4.75
N PHE A 506 1.53 -20.55 4.72
CA PHE A 506 2.99 -20.58 4.98
C PHE A 506 3.82 -20.28 3.72
N GLY A 507 3.24 -20.48 2.53
CA GLY A 507 3.93 -20.29 1.25
C GLY A 507 4.42 -18.87 1.02
N GLU A 508 5.40 -18.70 0.13
CA GLU A 508 5.99 -17.39 -0.20
C GLU A 508 4.99 -16.38 -0.80
N ARG A 509 3.91 -16.89 -1.43
CA ARG A 509 2.82 -16.07 -1.98
C ARG A 509 1.86 -15.52 -0.92
N ALA A 510 1.89 -16.03 0.32
CA ALA A 510 1.03 -15.54 1.39
C ALA A 510 1.59 -14.24 1.98
N THR A 511 0.88 -13.14 1.72
CA THR A 511 1.22 -11.78 2.18
C THR A 511 0.24 -11.22 3.22
N GLY A 512 -0.79 -11.99 3.57
CA GLY A 512 -1.82 -11.61 4.54
C GLY A 512 -1.37 -11.78 6.00
N PHE A 513 -2.31 -12.12 6.88
CA PHE A 513 -2.05 -12.31 8.31
C PHE A 513 -1.10 -13.49 8.58
N THR A 514 -0.29 -13.36 9.65
CA THR A 514 0.77 -14.32 10.00
C THR A 514 0.68 -14.87 11.43
N TYR A 515 -0.43 -14.62 12.14
CA TYR A 515 -0.58 -15.03 13.55
C TYR A 515 -0.56 -16.55 13.70
N LEU A 516 -1.49 -17.22 13.02
CA LEU A 516 -1.66 -18.67 13.11
C LEU A 516 -0.38 -19.44 12.73
N GLN A 517 0.33 -18.97 11.71
CA GLN A 517 1.57 -19.58 11.23
C GLN A 517 2.69 -19.46 12.26
N ARG A 518 2.87 -18.28 12.85
CA ARG A 518 3.85 -18.05 13.93
C ARG A 518 3.54 -18.88 15.16
N TRP A 519 2.26 -19.03 15.50
CA TRP A 519 1.82 -19.82 16.65
C TRP A 519 2.06 -21.31 16.43
N LEU A 520 1.66 -21.87 15.28
CA LEU A 520 1.90 -23.28 14.94
C LEU A 520 3.40 -23.60 14.87
N ALA A 521 4.20 -22.70 14.30
CA ALA A 521 5.65 -22.85 14.22
C ALA A 521 6.38 -22.62 15.56
N GLY A 522 5.74 -21.95 16.53
CA GLY A 522 6.35 -21.54 17.79
C GLY A 522 7.42 -20.44 17.68
N GLN A 523 7.55 -19.80 16.51
CA GLN A 523 8.54 -18.74 16.27
C GLN A 523 8.14 -17.74 15.20
N ALA A 524 8.80 -16.58 15.18
CA ALA A 524 8.51 -15.50 14.24
C ALA A 524 8.86 -15.88 12.79
N ASP A 525 9.99 -16.57 12.57
CA ASP A 525 10.36 -17.10 11.26
C ASP A 525 9.73 -18.48 11.04
N PHE A 526 8.41 -18.49 10.87
CA PHE A 526 7.64 -19.71 10.68
C PHE A 526 8.01 -20.47 9.38
N ARG A 527 8.60 -19.77 8.39
CA ARG A 527 9.00 -20.40 7.12
C ARG A 527 10.26 -21.25 7.24
N ALA A 528 11.09 -21.00 8.25
CA ALA A 528 12.16 -21.91 8.62
C ALA A 528 11.65 -23.29 9.10
N VAL A 529 10.41 -23.37 9.58
CA VAL A 529 9.76 -24.62 10.03
C VAL A 529 9.00 -25.30 8.90
N TYR A 530 8.25 -24.52 8.11
CA TYR A 530 7.42 -25.04 7.04
C TYR A 530 7.22 -24.00 5.94
N THR A 531 7.54 -24.35 4.69
CA THR A 531 7.50 -23.44 3.54
C THR A 531 6.22 -23.56 2.70
N GLY A 532 5.30 -24.45 3.08
CA GLY A 532 4.06 -24.72 2.37
C GLY A 532 3.83 -26.21 2.09
N PRO A 533 2.65 -26.57 1.54
CA PRO A 533 2.26 -27.96 1.30
C PRO A 533 3.14 -28.66 0.27
N THR A 534 3.62 -29.84 0.63
CA THR A 534 4.34 -30.78 -0.27
C THR A 534 3.70 -32.17 -0.22
N PRO A 535 3.93 -33.06 -1.20
CA PRO A 535 3.41 -34.42 -1.15
C PRO A 535 3.82 -35.23 0.10
N LYS A 536 4.99 -34.94 0.69
CA LYS A 536 5.51 -35.62 1.89
C LYS A 536 5.10 -34.94 3.20
N ALA A 537 4.81 -33.64 3.16
CA ALA A 537 4.37 -32.85 4.30
C ALA A 537 3.22 -31.95 3.82
N PRO A 538 1.98 -32.47 3.79
CA PRO A 538 0.83 -31.73 3.28
C PRO A 538 0.36 -30.62 4.23
N TYR A 539 0.68 -30.73 5.52
CA TYR A 539 0.30 -29.78 6.56
C TYR A 539 1.51 -29.38 7.41
N PRO A 540 1.51 -28.14 7.98
CA PRO A 540 2.53 -27.73 8.94
C PRO A 540 2.41 -28.52 10.25
N PRO A 541 3.46 -28.53 11.09
CA PRO A 541 3.39 -29.11 12.43
C PRO A 541 2.20 -28.58 13.23
N GLY A 542 1.54 -29.46 13.96
CA GLY A 542 0.39 -29.12 14.80
C GLY A 542 -0.95 -29.03 14.05
N VAL A 543 -1.00 -29.23 12.74
CA VAL A 543 -2.27 -29.24 11.97
C VAL A 543 -2.62 -30.67 11.56
N GLU A 544 -3.78 -31.13 12.01
CA GLU A 544 -4.30 -32.46 11.72
C GLU A 544 -5.76 -32.38 11.22
N ALA A 545 -6.09 -33.22 10.25
CA ALA A 545 -7.46 -33.44 9.79
C ALA A 545 -7.73 -34.96 9.73
N PRO A 546 -7.99 -35.61 10.89
CA PRO A 546 -8.10 -37.07 10.97
C PRO A 546 -9.27 -37.63 10.15
N ASP A 547 -10.31 -36.84 9.94
CA ASP A 547 -11.47 -37.17 9.12
C ASP A 547 -11.98 -35.93 8.37
N ASP A 548 -13.08 -36.06 7.62
CA ASP A 548 -13.63 -34.98 6.78
C ASP A 548 -14.24 -33.82 7.60
N ARG A 549 -14.47 -34.01 8.90
CA ARG A 549 -15.19 -33.05 9.74
C ARG A 549 -14.37 -32.55 10.93
N THR A 550 -13.33 -33.24 11.34
CA THR A 550 -12.52 -32.86 12.50
C THR A 550 -11.25 -32.17 12.03
N LEU A 551 -11.07 -30.91 12.41
CA LEU A 551 -9.80 -30.20 12.30
C LEU A 551 -9.21 -30.04 13.70
N ARG A 552 -7.97 -30.47 13.91
CA ARG A 552 -7.24 -30.28 15.17
C ARG A 552 -6.03 -29.39 14.95
N LEU A 553 -5.88 -28.40 15.81
CA LEU A 553 -4.76 -27.46 15.85
C LEU A 553 -4.07 -27.57 17.21
N THR A 554 -2.78 -27.90 17.20
CA THR A 554 -1.95 -28.05 18.41
C THR A 554 -0.80 -27.05 18.36
N PHE A 555 -0.67 -26.25 19.41
CA PHE A 555 0.30 -25.17 19.50
C PHE A 555 1.36 -25.46 20.58
N PRO A 556 2.61 -24.99 20.39
CA PRO A 556 3.65 -25.06 21.42
C PRO A 556 3.31 -24.26 22.69
N ALA A 557 2.50 -23.20 22.57
CA ALA A 557 2.06 -22.34 23.66
C ALA A 557 0.52 -22.23 23.68
N PRO A 558 -0.11 -21.95 24.84
CA PRO A 558 -1.54 -21.70 24.91
C PRO A 558 -1.99 -20.50 24.07
N HIS A 559 -3.08 -20.67 23.32
CA HIS A 559 -3.76 -19.60 22.58
C HIS A 559 -5.28 -19.61 22.84
N PRO A 560 -5.74 -19.18 24.04
CA PRO A 560 -7.16 -19.00 24.37
C PRO A 560 -7.92 -18.07 23.42
N ASP A 561 -7.21 -17.18 22.73
CA ASP A 561 -7.70 -16.19 21.78
C ASP A 561 -7.87 -16.74 20.35
N LEU A 562 -7.49 -18.00 20.09
CA LEU A 562 -7.61 -18.64 18.78
C LEU A 562 -8.97 -18.44 18.10
N PRO A 563 -10.13 -18.53 18.78
CA PRO A 563 -11.42 -18.34 18.13
C PRO A 563 -11.56 -16.98 17.43
N THR A 564 -10.89 -15.93 17.92
CA THR A 564 -10.93 -14.61 17.27
C THR A 564 -10.03 -14.54 16.03
N VAL A 565 -8.84 -15.15 16.11
CA VAL A 565 -7.90 -15.28 14.99
C VAL A 565 -8.43 -16.24 13.92
N ALA A 566 -9.22 -17.23 14.31
CA ALA A 566 -9.88 -18.16 13.42
C ALA A 566 -10.97 -17.51 12.54
N ALA A 567 -11.33 -16.25 12.79
CA ALA A 567 -12.20 -15.43 11.95
C ALA A 567 -11.44 -14.71 10.82
N LEU A 568 -10.10 -14.76 10.82
CA LEU A 568 -9.27 -14.21 9.76
C LEU A 568 -9.24 -15.15 8.54
N PRO A 569 -9.05 -14.62 7.31
CA PRO A 569 -9.06 -15.39 6.07
C PRO A 569 -8.08 -16.56 6.00
N THR A 570 -7.07 -16.62 6.87
CA THR A 570 -6.09 -17.71 6.95
C THR A 570 -6.73 -19.07 7.24
N THR A 571 -7.96 -19.10 7.74
CA THR A 571 -8.73 -20.34 8.01
C THR A 571 -9.79 -20.62 6.95
N ALA A 572 -9.79 -19.91 5.83
CA ALA A 572 -10.68 -20.21 4.71
C ALA A 572 -10.33 -21.56 4.08
N ALA A 573 -11.36 -22.32 3.70
CA ALA A 573 -11.18 -23.63 3.06
C ALA A 573 -10.69 -23.47 1.61
N VAL A 574 -9.72 -24.30 1.22
CA VAL A 574 -9.15 -24.33 -0.14
C VAL A 574 -9.00 -25.78 -0.58
N PRO A 575 -9.58 -26.21 -1.73
CA PRO A 575 -9.51 -27.60 -2.17
C PRO A 575 -8.07 -28.08 -2.37
N SER A 576 -7.81 -29.33 -2.01
CA SER A 576 -6.54 -29.99 -2.32
C SER A 576 -6.36 -30.06 -3.84
N GLY A 577 -5.31 -29.43 -4.37
CA GLY A 577 -5.05 -29.39 -5.82
C GLY A 577 -5.45 -28.08 -6.51
N TRP A 578 -6.15 -27.17 -5.82
CA TRP A 578 -6.39 -25.83 -6.36
C TRP A 578 -5.06 -25.14 -6.70
N ARG A 579 -5.02 -24.43 -7.83
CA ARG A 579 -3.87 -23.67 -8.34
C ARG A 579 -4.35 -22.28 -8.75
N TYR A 580 -3.46 -21.32 -8.66
CA TYR A 580 -3.72 -19.98 -9.21
C TYR A 580 -3.96 -20.09 -10.71
N SER A 581 -5.10 -19.58 -11.15
CA SER A 581 -5.42 -19.38 -12.57
C SER A 581 -6.10 -18.03 -12.73
N ASP A 582 -5.96 -17.42 -13.90
CA ASP A 582 -6.61 -16.14 -14.21
C ASP A 582 -8.14 -16.28 -14.32
N ALA A 583 -8.65 -17.50 -14.56
CA ALA A 583 -10.06 -17.79 -14.75
C ALA A 583 -10.83 -18.00 -13.44
N ASP A 584 -10.19 -18.51 -12.39
CA ASP A 584 -10.81 -18.79 -11.10
C ASP A 584 -9.87 -18.30 -9.98
N PRO A 585 -9.94 -17.01 -9.62
CA PRO A 585 -8.92 -16.39 -8.78
C PRO A 585 -8.92 -16.93 -7.35
N VAL A 586 -10.04 -17.54 -6.90
CA VAL A 586 -10.19 -18.09 -5.55
C VAL A 586 -11.22 -19.21 -5.42
N PRO A 587 -11.01 -20.17 -4.51
CA PRO A 587 -12.06 -21.08 -4.09
C PRO A 587 -13.14 -20.32 -3.30
N VAL A 588 -14.39 -20.46 -3.73
CA VAL A 588 -15.54 -19.73 -3.17
C VAL A 588 -16.36 -20.66 -2.28
N THR A 589 -16.54 -20.27 -1.01
CA THR A 589 -17.44 -20.93 -0.03
C THR A 589 -18.56 -20.00 0.46
N GLY A 590 -18.45 -18.71 0.14
CA GLY A 590 -19.39 -17.67 0.51
C GLY A 590 -20.62 -17.59 -0.42
N PRO A 591 -21.55 -16.66 -0.10
CA PRO A 591 -22.79 -16.46 -0.82
C PRO A 591 -22.65 -15.88 -2.23
N TYR A 592 -21.47 -15.37 -2.61
CA TYR A 592 -21.23 -14.80 -3.94
C TYR A 592 -20.01 -15.43 -4.60
N ARG A 593 -20.01 -15.50 -5.93
CA ARG A 593 -18.89 -15.92 -6.77
C ARG A 593 -18.52 -14.84 -7.77
N VAL A 594 -17.28 -14.88 -8.24
CA VAL A 594 -16.77 -13.94 -9.24
C VAL A 594 -17.38 -14.27 -10.61
N VAL A 595 -17.86 -13.26 -11.32
CA VAL A 595 -18.31 -13.36 -12.72
C VAL A 595 -17.26 -12.77 -13.65
N THR A 596 -16.83 -11.54 -13.37
CA THR A 596 -15.76 -10.86 -14.11
C THR A 596 -14.86 -10.12 -13.13
N HIS A 597 -13.56 -10.08 -13.44
CA HIS A 597 -12.58 -9.30 -12.71
C HIS A 597 -11.67 -8.59 -13.70
N GLU A 598 -11.97 -7.32 -13.96
CA GLU A 598 -11.13 -6.46 -14.78
C GLU A 598 -10.20 -5.68 -13.85
N LEU A 599 -8.92 -6.02 -13.89
CA LEU A 599 -7.90 -5.40 -13.05
C LEU A 599 -7.99 -3.86 -13.16
N ARG A 600 -7.98 -3.19 -12.01
CA ARG A 600 -8.07 -1.73 -11.85
C ARG A 600 -9.34 -1.07 -12.38
N LYS A 601 -10.35 -1.84 -12.82
CA LYS A 601 -11.59 -1.30 -13.39
C LYS A 601 -12.81 -1.74 -12.59
N SER A 602 -13.04 -3.05 -12.50
CA SER A 602 -14.26 -3.57 -11.91
C SER A 602 -14.17 -5.03 -11.47
N LEU A 603 -15.04 -5.39 -10.54
CA LEU A 603 -15.29 -6.76 -10.12
C LEU A 603 -16.81 -6.97 -10.06
N THR A 604 -17.33 -7.91 -10.81
CA THR A 604 -18.76 -8.29 -10.73
C THR A 604 -18.89 -9.60 -9.99
N LEU A 605 -19.74 -9.60 -8.97
CA LEU A 605 -20.08 -10.78 -8.17
C LEU A 605 -21.56 -11.11 -8.33
N GLU A 606 -21.89 -12.38 -8.44
CA GLU A 606 -23.28 -12.86 -8.42
C GLU A 606 -23.46 -13.92 -7.35
N ARG A 607 -24.71 -14.21 -7.00
CA ARG A 607 -25.01 -15.25 -6.00
C ARG A 607 -24.37 -16.59 -6.37
N ASN A 608 -23.74 -17.22 -5.40
CA ASN A 608 -23.27 -18.59 -5.49
C ASN A 608 -24.46 -19.55 -5.32
N PRO A 609 -24.87 -20.30 -6.35
CA PRO A 609 -26.00 -21.22 -6.26
C PRO A 609 -25.72 -22.43 -5.36
N ALA A 610 -24.45 -22.76 -5.10
CA ALA A 610 -24.06 -23.85 -4.21
C ALA A 610 -24.07 -23.45 -2.71
N TRP A 611 -24.13 -22.15 -2.40
CA TRP A 611 -24.19 -21.67 -1.02
C TRP A 611 -25.57 -21.94 -0.40
N ASN A 612 -25.58 -22.54 0.79
CA ASN A 612 -26.79 -22.88 1.53
C ASN A 612 -26.99 -21.95 2.74
N PRO A 613 -28.00 -21.06 2.73
CA PRO A 613 -28.30 -20.18 3.85
C PRO A 613 -28.48 -20.92 5.18
N ALA A 614 -29.08 -22.12 5.19
CA ALA A 614 -29.32 -22.89 6.41
C ALA A 614 -28.01 -23.30 7.13
N THR A 615 -26.87 -23.21 6.45
CA THR A 615 -25.55 -23.50 7.03
C THR A 615 -24.78 -22.24 7.44
N ASP A 616 -25.28 -21.04 7.16
CA ASP A 616 -24.54 -19.79 7.35
C ASP A 616 -25.26 -18.90 8.39
N PRO A 617 -24.76 -18.80 9.63
CA PRO A 617 -25.36 -17.98 10.67
C PRO A 617 -25.06 -16.48 10.52
N ILE A 618 -24.22 -16.08 9.57
CA ILE A 618 -23.66 -14.72 9.48
C ILE A 618 -24.19 -13.96 8.26
N ARG A 619 -24.30 -14.61 7.10
CA ARG A 619 -24.57 -13.97 5.81
C ARG A 619 -26.02 -14.15 5.37
N VAL A 620 -26.64 -13.06 4.93
CA VAL A 620 -28.05 -13.03 4.47
C VAL A 620 -28.19 -13.07 2.94
N ALA A 621 -27.22 -12.48 2.24
CA ALA A 621 -27.16 -12.39 0.78
C ALA A 621 -28.48 -11.87 0.17
N TYR A 622 -28.80 -10.57 0.29
CA TYR A 622 -29.99 -9.99 -0.31
C TYR A 622 -29.81 -9.51 -1.76
N PRO A 623 -28.69 -8.89 -2.15
CA PRO A 623 -28.47 -8.50 -3.53
C PRO A 623 -28.33 -9.72 -4.45
N GLU A 624 -28.79 -9.59 -5.69
CA GLU A 624 -28.54 -10.58 -6.73
C GLU A 624 -27.12 -10.47 -7.26
N ARG A 625 -26.64 -9.23 -7.41
CA ARG A 625 -25.32 -8.89 -7.94
C ARG A 625 -24.68 -7.76 -7.15
N TYR A 626 -23.36 -7.80 -7.04
CA TYR A 626 -22.53 -6.65 -6.70
C TYR A 626 -21.71 -6.25 -7.91
N ASP A 627 -21.75 -4.96 -8.26
CA ASP A 627 -20.88 -4.37 -9.27
C ASP A 627 -19.90 -3.44 -8.58
N VAL A 628 -18.68 -3.92 -8.36
CA VAL A 628 -17.62 -3.14 -7.74
C VAL A 628 -16.92 -2.30 -8.82
N ARG A 629 -16.78 -1.00 -8.57
CA ARG A 629 -16.11 -0.04 -9.44
C ARG A 629 -14.91 0.55 -8.72
N PHE A 630 -13.73 0.43 -9.33
CA PHE A 630 -12.50 1.00 -8.81
C PHE A 630 -12.27 2.39 -9.42
N LEU A 631 -12.28 3.42 -8.57
CA LEU A 631 -12.14 4.83 -8.97
C LEU A 631 -10.79 5.40 -8.54
N PRO A 632 -10.20 6.35 -9.29
CA PRO A 632 -8.82 6.79 -9.09
C PRO A 632 -8.56 7.51 -7.77
N ASP A 633 -9.56 8.18 -7.19
CA ASP A 633 -9.42 8.97 -5.97
C ASP A 633 -10.70 9.01 -5.12
N ARG A 634 -10.54 9.37 -3.84
CA ARG A 634 -11.60 9.35 -2.82
C ARG A 634 -12.60 10.51 -2.98
N ALA A 635 -12.17 11.64 -3.53
CA ALA A 635 -13.03 12.79 -3.76
C ALA A 635 -14.03 12.51 -4.89
N ALA A 636 -13.61 11.80 -5.94
CA ALA A 636 -14.47 11.33 -7.02
C ALA A 636 -15.56 10.38 -6.50
N VAL A 637 -15.17 9.38 -5.69
CA VAL A 637 -16.12 8.46 -5.04
C VAL A 637 -17.15 9.23 -4.22
N THR A 638 -16.67 10.11 -3.34
CA THR A 638 -17.53 10.86 -2.41
C THR A 638 -18.48 11.80 -3.16
N SER A 639 -17.99 12.49 -4.20
CA SER A 639 -18.83 13.38 -5.03
C SER A 639 -19.92 12.64 -5.78
N LEU A 640 -19.60 11.46 -6.33
CA LEU A 640 -20.57 10.59 -7.00
C LEU A 640 -21.63 10.06 -6.03
N MET A 641 -21.22 9.74 -4.81
CA MET A 641 -22.16 9.32 -3.77
C MET A 641 -23.04 10.48 -3.31
N MET A 642 -22.53 11.71 -3.19
CA MET A 642 -23.35 12.86 -2.83
C MET A 642 -24.44 13.16 -3.87
N SER A 643 -24.16 12.97 -5.18
CA SER A 643 -25.14 13.25 -6.25
C SER A 643 -26.35 12.31 -6.24
N ASP A 644 -26.20 11.10 -5.69
CA ASP A 644 -27.22 10.03 -5.71
C ASP A 644 -27.71 9.63 -7.11
N GLU A 645 -26.95 9.94 -8.17
CA GLU A 645 -27.32 9.57 -9.55
C GLU A 645 -27.42 8.04 -9.74
N GLN A 646 -26.79 7.27 -8.86
CA GLN A 646 -26.94 5.83 -8.77
C GLN A 646 -27.47 5.42 -7.38
N PRO A 647 -28.80 5.43 -7.16
CA PRO A 647 -29.42 5.18 -5.84
C PRO A 647 -29.13 3.82 -5.22
N GLY A 648 -28.76 2.82 -6.03
CA GLY A 648 -28.37 1.47 -5.62
C GLY A 648 -26.87 1.32 -5.26
N SER A 649 -26.16 2.41 -4.99
CA SER A 649 -24.71 2.40 -4.74
C SER A 649 -24.32 2.50 -3.27
N VAL A 650 -23.11 2.08 -2.92
CA VAL A 650 -22.50 2.22 -1.59
C VAL A 650 -21.06 2.68 -1.70
N GLN A 651 -20.63 3.46 -0.72
CA GLN A 651 -19.24 3.85 -0.55
C GLN A 651 -18.53 2.92 0.44
N LEU A 652 -17.50 2.20 -0.01
CA LEU A 652 -16.69 1.40 0.90
C LEU A 652 -15.42 2.13 1.35
N SER A 653 -14.88 3.00 0.49
CA SER A 653 -13.66 3.75 0.80
C SER A 653 -13.89 4.90 1.77
N THR A 654 -12.85 5.20 2.54
CA THR A 654 -12.81 6.33 3.46
C THR A 654 -13.10 7.67 2.76
N LEU A 655 -13.77 8.61 3.44
CA LEU A 655 -14.16 9.91 2.88
C LEU A 655 -12.97 10.82 2.61
N ASP A 656 -13.02 11.63 1.56
CA ASP A 656 -12.02 12.69 1.39
C ASP A 656 -12.09 13.72 2.55
N PRO A 657 -10.96 14.09 3.18
CA PRO A 657 -10.96 15.04 4.30
C PRO A 657 -11.58 16.39 3.97
N THR A 658 -11.46 16.87 2.72
CA THR A 658 -12.00 18.17 2.29
C THR A 658 -13.52 18.16 2.12
N GLN A 659 -14.15 16.99 2.15
CA GLN A 659 -15.59 16.82 1.91
C GLN A 659 -16.36 16.32 3.15
N ILE A 660 -15.69 16.13 4.29
CA ILE A 660 -16.30 15.61 5.53
C ILE A 660 -17.54 16.40 5.94
N GLU A 661 -17.45 17.74 5.98
CA GLU A 661 -18.57 18.60 6.41
C GLU A 661 -19.77 18.46 5.45
N ASN A 662 -19.50 18.49 4.14
CA ASN A 662 -20.54 18.33 3.10
C ASN A 662 -21.24 16.96 3.20
N VAL A 663 -20.48 15.90 3.47
CA VAL A 663 -21.02 14.55 3.67
C VAL A 663 -21.82 14.49 4.97
N TYR A 664 -21.34 15.12 6.04
CA TYR A 664 -22.05 15.14 7.32
C TYR A 664 -23.40 15.88 7.21
N ASP A 665 -23.50 16.89 6.35
CA ASP A 665 -24.77 17.57 6.05
C ASP A 665 -25.80 16.70 5.34
N GLN A 666 -25.37 15.59 4.73
CA GLN A 666 -26.29 14.57 4.20
C GLN A 666 -27.01 13.78 5.31
N ARG A 667 -26.68 13.95 6.60
CA ARG A 667 -27.34 13.22 7.71
C ARG A 667 -28.87 13.35 7.71
N GLN A 668 -29.40 14.49 7.27
CA GLN A 668 -30.85 14.74 7.19
C GLN A 668 -31.55 13.87 6.15
N THR A 669 -30.80 13.33 5.18
CA THR A 669 -31.33 12.42 4.15
C THR A 669 -31.44 10.97 4.65
N GLY A 670 -30.83 10.66 5.79
CA GLY A 670 -30.69 9.28 6.31
C GLY A 670 -29.68 8.42 5.54
N ARG A 671 -28.94 8.98 4.57
CA ARG A 671 -27.94 8.29 3.73
C ARG A 671 -26.54 8.20 4.36
N LEU A 672 -26.27 9.01 5.38
CA LEU A 672 -25.02 8.95 6.12
C LEU A 672 -25.00 7.70 7.01
N VAL A 673 -23.99 6.87 6.83
CA VAL A 673 -23.63 5.77 7.71
C VAL A 673 -22.47 6.26 8.59
N ASP A 674 -22.70 6.33 9.89
CA ASP A 674 -21.72 6.71 10.90
C ASP A 674 -21.59 5.57 11.91
N GLY A 675 -20.37 5.25 12.31
CA GLY A 675 -20.12 4.37 13.44
C GLY A 675 -18.68 4.40 13.92
N VAL A 676 -18.43 3.69 15.01
CA VAL A 676 -17.11 3.69 15.67
C VAL A 676 -16.12 2.88 14.86
N GLY A 677 -14.96 3.46 14.56
CA GLY A 677 -13.84 2.76 13.96
C GLY A 677 -12.91 2.10 14.99
N THR A 678 -11.90 1.38 14.53
CA THR A 678 -10.82 0.81 15.36
C THR A 678 -9.56 1.66 15.33
N GLY A 679 -9.49 2.65 14.44
CA GLY A 679 -8.36 3.57 14.37
C GLY A 679 -8.18 4.33 15.68
N HIS A 680 -7.00 4.20 16.25
CA HIS A 680 -6.62 4.83 17.50
C HIS A 680 -5.33 5.62 17.27
N ARG A 681 -5.25 6.84 17.82
CA ARG A 681 -4.03 7.65 17.74
C ARG A 681 -3.61 8.16 19.10
N ASP A 682 -2.32 7.98 19.34
CA ASP A 682 -1.61 8.49 20.50
C ASP A 682 -0.48 9.41 20.07
N LEU A 683 -0.15 10.38 20.93
CA LEU A 683 1.13 11.05 20.88
C LEU A 683 2.12 10.28 21.76
N CYS A 684 3.04 9.54 21.15
CA CYS A 684 3.98 8.67 21.86
C CYS A 684 5.26 9.40 22.25
N PHE A 685 5.70 9.16 23.49
CA PHE A 685 7.06 9.45 23.91
C PHE A 685 7.98 8.29 23.52
N ASN A 686 9.18 8.61 23.07
CA ASN A 686 10.26 7.63 23.02
C ASN A 686 10.79 7.40 24.44
N ALA A 687 10.34 6.33 25.10
CA ALA A 687 10.68 6.02 26.49
C ALA A 687 12.19 5.75 26.71
N SER A 688 12.94 5.43 25.64
CA SER A 688 14.41 5.30 25.72
C SER A 688 15.13 6.65 25.81
N ARG A 689 14.48 7.74 25.38
CA ARG A 689 15.01 9.11 25.38
C ARG A 689 14.41 9.94 26.50
N VAL A 690 13.08 9.99 26.61
CA VAL A 690 12.37 10.62 27.72
C VAL A 690 12.17 9.59 28.83
N LYS A 691 13.25 9.23 29.54
CA LYS A 691 13.30 8.03 30.41
C LYS A 691 12.40 8.10 31.65
N ASP A 692 12.28 9.26 32.27
CA ASP A 692 11.55 9.43 33.53
C ASP A 692 10.02 9.41 33.30
N PRO A 693 9.28 8.43 33.84
CA PRO A 693 7.82 8.38 33.73
C PRO A 693 7.12 9.58 34.41
N ALA A 694 7.71 10.16 35.47
CA ALA A 694 7.13 11.33 36.11
C ALA A 694 7.17 12.55 35.17
N ARG A 695 8.28 12.71 34.44
CA ARG A 695 8.39 13.73 33.38
C ARG A 695 7.40 13.48 32.25
N ARG A 696 7.24 12.24 31.77
CA ARG A 696 6.24 11.92 30.72
C ARG A 696 4.81 12.25 31.17
N ARG A 697 4.43 11.92 32.41
CA ARG A 697 3.14 12.33 32.99
C ARG A 697 2.96 13.84 33.04
N ALA A 698 3.98 14.59 33.44
CA ALA A 698 3.92 16.04 33.47
C ALA A 698 3.76 16.63 32.06
N LEU A 699 4.47 16.07 31.07
CA LEU A 699 4.35 16.44 29.67
C LEU A 699 2.97 16.09 29.09
N ALA A 700 2.39 14.96 29.48
CA ALA A 700 1.05 14.56 29.06
C ALA A 700 -0.02 15.58 29.49
N LEU A 701 0.15 16.21 30.66
CA LEU A 701 -0.74 17.29 31.11
C LEU A 701 -0.61 18.56 30.26
N ALA A 702 0.53 18.80 29.61
CA ALA A 702 0.70 19.98 28.78
C ALA A 702 0.02 19.86 27.41
N PHE A 703 -0.14 18.63 26.91
CA PHE A 703 -0.73 18.37 25.61
C PHE A 703 -2.21 18.77 25.58
N ASP A 704 -2.64 19.33 24.45
CA ASP A 704 -3.99 19.84 24.24
C ASP A 704 -4.70 18.98 23.19
N PRO A 705 -5.46 17.96 23.63
CA PRO A 705 -6.06 17.01 22.72
C PRO A 705 -7.20 17.62 21.90
N GLU A 706 -7.87 18.66 22.38
CA GLU A 706 -8.90 19.39 21.62
C GLU A 706 -8.29 20.15 20.46
N ALA A 707 -7.21 20.90 20.70
CA ALA A 707 -6.46 21.55 19.63
C ALA A 707 -5.93 20.54 18.59
N ALA A 708 -5.43 19.39 19.07
CA ALA A 708 -4.97 18.32 18.20
C ALA A 708 -6.10 17.69 17.36
N LEU A 709 -7.27 17.43 17.95
CA LEU A 709 -8.43 16.90 17.23
C LEU A 709 -8.90 17.89 16.15
N ASN A 710 -9.04 19.17 16.51
CA ASN A 710 -9.48 20.23 15.60
C ASN A 710 -8.50 20.41 14.41
N SER A 711 -7.21 20.17 14.62
CA SER A 711 -6.18 20.21 13.56
C SER A 711 -6.29 19.10 12.51
N THR A 712 -7.15 18.09 12.71
CA THR A 712 -7.26 16.91 11.84
C THR A 712 -8.54 16.82 11.00
N GLY A 713 -9.31 17.90 10.90
CA GLY A 713 -10.50 17.94 10.02
C GLY A 713 -11.82 17.63 10.72
N THR A 714 -12.10 18.37 11.79
CA THR A 714 -13.35 18.42 12.57
C THR A 714 -13.57 17.25 13.55
N ASP A 715 -14.33 17.51 14.61
CA ASP A 715 -14.77 16.54 15.62
C ASP A 715 -15.85 15.55 15.10
N LEU A 716 -16.11 15.56 13.79
CA LEU A 716 -17.08 14.69 13.11
C LEU A 716 -16.49 13.30 12.79
N VAL A 717 -15.17 13.20 12.60
CA VAL A 717 -14.49 11.95 12.22
C VAL A 717 -13.74 11.28 13.36
N GLY A 718 -13.87 11.80 14.58
CA GLY A 718 -13.24 11.22 15.75
C GLY A 718 -13.77 11.78 17.06
N ASP A 719 -13.54 11.03 18.12
CA ASP A 719 -13.82 11.41 19.49
C ASP A 719 -12.53 11.44 20.30
N TYR A 720 -12.57 12.12 21.45
CA TYR A 720 -11.45 12.12 22.37
C TYR A 720 -11.20 10.73 22.96
N ALA A 721 -9.97 10.26 22.86
CA ALA A 721 -9.51 9.02 23.47
C ALA A 721 -8.95 9.27 24.88
N SER A 722 -9.31 8.42 25.84
CA SER A 722 -8.78 8.46 27.22
C SER A 722 -8.25 7.13 27.73
N SER A 723 -8.05 6.18 26.82
CA SER A 723 -7.54 4.84 27.06
C SER A 723 -6.51 4.49 26.00
N LEU A 724 -5.57 3.59 26.30
CA LEU A 724 -4.71 2.97 25.29
C LEU A 724 -5.44 1.87 24.50
N LEU A 725 -6.68 1.56 24.89
CA LEU A 725 -7.59 0.67 24.18
C LEU A 725 -8.53 1.49 23.29
N SER A 726 -8.87 0.95 22.11
CA SER A 726 -9.87 1.52 21.20
C SER A 726 -11.28 1.09 21.66
N PRO A 727 -12.35 1.89 21.42
CA PRO A 727 -13.69 1.59 21.91
C PRO A 727 -14.29 0.27 21.42
N ARG A 728 -13.77 -0.31 20.33
CA ARG A 728 -14.19 -1.60 19.78
C ARG A 728 -13.48 -2.80 20.41
N VAL A 729 -12.40 -2.56 21.16
CA VAL A 729 -11.56 -3.63 21.74
C VAL A 729 -12.07 -4.01 23.13
N PRO A 730 -12.31 -5.30 23.42
CA PRO A 730 -12.66 -5.74 24.76
C PRO A 730 -11.61 -5.29 25.79
N GLY A 731 -12.10 -4.75 26.91
CA GLY A 731 -11.28 -4.11 27.95
C GLY A 731 -11.27 -2.60 27.89
N TYR A 732 -11.86 -1.99 26.85
CA TYR A 732 -12.12 -0.55 26.83
C TYR A 732 -12.95 -0.12 28.06
N PRO A 733 -12.63 1.02 28.72
CA PRO A 733 -13.36 1.48 29.89
C PRO A 733 -14.85 1.67 29.61
N ALA A 734 -15.71 1.18 30.50
CA ALA A 734 -17.16 1.34 30.38
C ALA A 734 -17.61 2.81 30.47
N ASN A 735 -16.88 3.64 31.20
CA ASN A 735 -17.12 5.08 31.33
C ASN A 735 -15.80 5.83 31.09
N PRO A 736 -15.39 6.03 29.83
CA PRO A 736 -14.17 6.77 29.52
C PRO A 736 -14.34 8.24 29.93
N ASP A 737 -13.36 8.81 30.63
CA ASP A 737 -13.35 10.26 30.91
C ASP A 737 -13.12 11.01 29.59
N ARG A 738 -14.15 11.71 29.11
CA ARG A 738 -14.10 12.53 27.89
C ARG A 738 -14.22 14.03 28.17
N THR A 739 -14.09 14.41 29.44
CA THR A 739 -14.38 15.78 29.91
C THR A 739 -13.16 16.69 29.86
N LYS A 740 -11.94 16.15 29.95
CA LYS A 740 -10.68 16.90 29.86
C LYS A 740 -10.24 17.10 28.42
N ARG A 741 -10.78 18.14 27.80
CA ARG A 741 -10.50 18.52 26.40
C ARG A 741 -9.34 19.48 26.27
N SER A 742 -9.16 20.38 27.23
CA SER A 742 -8.03 21.29 27.31
C SER A 742 -6.92 20.73 28.20
N GLY A 743 -5.67 20.84 27.75
CA GLY A 743 -4.51 20.50 28.57
C GLY A 743 -4.42 21.36 29.85
N ASP A 744 -3.66 20.90 30.83
CA ASP A 744 -3.33 21.62 32.08
C ASP A 744 -1.84 22.04 32.11
N PRO A 745 -1.46 23.07 31.33
CA PRO A 745 -0.08 23.53 31.26
C PRO A 745 0.41 24.12 32.59
N ALA A 746 -0.49 24.60 33.47
CA ALA A 746 -0.12 25.12 34.78
C ALA A 746 0.38 24.00 35.70
N LYS A 747 -0.36 22.89 35.77
CA LYS A 747 0.06 21.71 36.52
C LYS A 747 1.28 21.05 35.89
N ALA A 748 1.38 21.03 34.55
CA ALA A 748 2.58 20.57 33.86
C ALA A 748 3.82 21.37 34.30
N ARG A 749 3.76 22.71 34.31
CA ARG A 749 4.87 23.56 34.81
C ARG A 749 5.20 23.28 36.27
N ALA A 750 4.19 23.14 37.13
CA ALA A 750 4.40 22.86 38.54
C ALA A 750 5.13 21.53 38.77
N LEU A 751 4.84 20.49 37.96
CA LEU A 751 5.50 19.20 38.04
C LEU A 751 6.88 19.15 37.37
N LEU A 752 7.10 19.95 36.32
CA LEU A 752 8.39 20.06 35.64
C LEU A 752 9.39 20.96 36.39
N GLY A 753 8.90 21.87 37.25
CA GLY A 753 9.71 22.86 37.95
C GLY A 753 10.37 23.85 36.99
N ASP A 754 11.54 24.35 37.37
CA ASP A 754 12.32 25.32 36.57
C ASP A 754 13.11 24.68 35.41
N ALA A 755 12.96 23.37 35.19
CA ALA A 755 13.70 22.65 34.18
C ALA A 755 13.23 23.01 32.76
N ARG A 756 14.10 23.64 31.96
CA ARG A 756 13.83 23.86 30.53
C ARG A 756 13.88 22.52 29.79
N VAL A 757 12.71 22.03 29.36
CA VAL A 757 12.57 20.81 28.56
C VAL A 757 12.64 21.18 27.08
N ASN A 758 13.51 20.50 26.34
CA ASN A 758 13.52 20.54 24.87
C ASN A 758 13.12 19.15 24.35
N LEU A 759 12.16 19.09 23.43
CA LEU A 759 11.71 17.86 22.77
C LEU A 759 11.89 17.97 21.26
N VAL A 760 12.29 16.89 20.61
CA VAL A 760 12.27 16.75 19.15
C VAL A 760 11.00 16.00 18.74
N TYR A 761 10.08 16.67 18.05
CA TYR A 761 8.84 16.09 17.54
C TYR A 761 8.97 15.75 16.05
N ALA A 762 8.93 14.46 15.72
CA ALA A 762 8.83 14.01 14.34
C ALA A 762 7.37 13.94 13.91
N PHE A 763 7.06 14.55 12.77
CA PHE A 763 5.71 14.55 12.21
C PHE A 763 5.75 14.29 10.70
N ARG A 764 4.64 13.81 10.14
CA ARG A 764 4.50 13.59 8.70
C ARG A 764 4.46 14.93 7.99
N ASP A 765 5.29 15.09 6.95
CA ASP A 765 5.29 16.30 6.12
C ASP A 765 4.10 16.31 5.15
N THR A 766 2.92 16.55 5.71
CA THR A 766 1.63 16.65 5.00
C THR A 766 0.85 17.85 5.56
N PRO A 767 -0.17 18.37 4.87
CA PRO A 767 -0.98 19.48 5.40
C PRO A 767 -1.50 19.21 6.82
N ASP A 768 -2.14 18.06 7.06
CA ASP A 768 -2.66 17.67 8.37
C ASP A 768 -1.54 17.48 9.41
N GLY A 769 -0.41 16.89 9.01
CA GLY A 769 0.73 16.69 9.91
C GLY A 769 1.36 18.01 10.36
N ASN A 770 1.43 19.00 9.45
CA ASN A 770 1.91 20.35 9.75
C ASN A 770 0.97 21.09 10.71
N GLN A 771 -0.35 20.93 10.56
CA GLN A 771 -1.33 21.51 11.48
C GLN A 771 -1.23 20.90 12.88
N LEU A 772 -1.15 19.57 12.98
CA LEU A 772 -0.94 18.89 14.26
C LEU A 772 0.39 19.30 14.92
N ALA A 773 1.46 19.46 14.14
CA ALA A 773 2.75 19.94 14.64
C ALA A 773 2.69 21.35 15.24
N ALA A 774 1.93 22.25 14.64
CA ALA A 774 1.70 23.58 15.21
C ALA A 774 0.96 23.48 16.55
N ALA A 775 -0.13 22.70 16.61
CA ALA A 775 -0.92 22.49 17.83
C ALA A 775 -0.09 21.87 18.97
N VAL A 776 0.70 20.82 18.66
CA VAL A 776 1.64 20.19 19.61
C VAL A 776 2.63 21.23 20.14
N LYS A 777 3.29 21.98 19.26
CA LYS A 777 4.29 22.98 19.65
C LYS A 777 3.70 24.06 20.56
N GLU A 778 2.51 24.55 20.23
CA GLU A 778 1.83 25.58 21.02
C GLU A 778 1.44 25.05 22.41
N ALA A 779 0.86 23.85 22.48
CA ALA A 779 0.45 23.22 23.74
C ALA A 779 1.63 23.08 24.71
N PHE A 780 2.76 22.57 24.23
CA PHE A 780 3.98 22.43 25.02
C PHE A 780 4.64 23.77 25.38
N ALA A 781 4.59 24.77 24.49
CA ALA A 781 5.11 26.11 24.78
C ALA A 781 4.40 26.76 25.98
N ARG A 782 3.09 26.54 26.13
CA ARG A 782 2.34 26.99 27.31
C ARG A 782 2.87 26.36 28.59
N ALA A 783 3.50 25.19 28.56
CA ALA A 783 4.11 24.54 29.72
C ALA A 783 5.63 24.82 29.89
N ASN A 784 6.18 25.88 29.26
CA ASN A 784 7.62 26.18 29.22
C ASN A 784 8.47 25.06 28.58
N VAL A 785 7.87 24.23 27.72
CA VAL A 785 8.56 23.18 26.98
C VAL A 785 8.82 23.67 25.55
N THR A 786 10.07 23.61 25.10
CA THR A 786 10.43 23.94 23.73
C THR A 786 10.31 22.69 22.86
N VAL A 787 9.58 22.78 21.74
CA VAL A 787 9.45 21.68 20.76
C VAL A 787 10.14 22.06 19.46
N GLU A 788 11.11 21.25 19.08
CA GLU A 788 11.78 21.28 17.78
C GLU A 788 11.01 20.40 16.79
N LEU A 789 10.45 21.02 15.75
CA LEU A 789 9.67 20.34 14.73
C LEU A 789 10.59 19.70 13.69
N ARG A 790 10.44 18.40 13.47
CA ARG A 790 11.17 17.63 12.45
C ARG A 790 10.19 17.00 11.45
N PRO A 791 9.95 17.65 10.28
CA PRO A 791 9.16 17.03 9.23
C PRO A 791 9.89 15.79 8.72
N VAL A 792 9.14 14.72 8.52
CA VAL A 792 9.61 13.48 7.91
C VAL A 792 8.61 13.14 6.81
N ARG A 793 9.14 12.84 5.61
CA ARG A 793 8.28 12.47 4.48
C ARG A 793 7.36 11.31 4.85
N GLN A 794 6.10 11.38 4.40
CA GLN A 794 5.07 10.41 4.76
C GLN A 794 5.47 8.96 4.47
N ASP A 795 6.13 8.71 3.34
CA ASP A 795 6.62 7.39 2.91
C ASP A 795 7.76 6.83 3.79
N GLN A 796 8.49 7.71 4.48
CA GLN A 796 9.61 7.33 5.35
C GLN A 796 9.23 7.35 6.83
N PHE A 797 8.11 7.98 7.20
CA PHE A 797 7.73 8.25 8.59
C PHE A 797 7.74 7.00 9.48
N ALA A 798 7.05 5.94 9.05
CA ALA A 798 6.95 4.69 9.82
C ALA A 798 8.32 4.04 10.02
N ALA A 799 9.14 3.98 8.96
CA ALA A 799 10.49 3.41 9.04
C ALA A 799 11.43 4.27 9.91
N ALA A 800 11.26 5.59 9.91
CA ALA A 800 12.08 6.51 10.70
C ALA A 800 11.83 6.34 12.21
N ILE A 801 10.58 6.27 12.64
CA ILE A 801 10.23 6.12 14.06
C ILE A 801 10.45 4.69 14.59
N ALA A 802 10.41 3.68 13.73
CA ALA A 802 10.62 2.27 14.09
C ALA A 802 12.09 1.85 14.23
N ARG A 803 13.04 2.79 14.09
CA ARG A 803 14.47 2.59 14.35
C ARG A 803 14.79 2.92 15.80
N ARG A 804 15.41 2.00 16.54
CA ARG A 804 15.76 2.21 17.96
C ARG A 804 16.66 3.41 18.20
N THR A 805 17.49 3.77 17.23
CA THR A 805 18.43 4.89 17.29
C THR A 805 17.85 6.21 16.78
N ASN A 806 16.54 6.28 16.50
CA ASN A 806 15.93 7.51 16.01
C ASN A 806 16.17 8.69 17.00
N PRO A 807 16.34 9.92 16.48
CA PRO A 807 16.66 11.07 17.31
C PRO A 807 15.44 11.77 17.91
N TYR A 808 14.25 11.18 17.82
CA TYR A 808 12.97 11.84 18.12
C TYR A 808 12.47 11.47 19.52
N ASP A 809 12.04 12.48 20.26
CA ASP A 809 11.49 12.31 21.62
C ASP A 809 9.98 12.07 21.60
N LEU A 810 9.30 12.55 20.55
CA LEU A 810 7.85 12.56 20.41
C LEU A 810 7.46 12.29 18.95
N TYR A 811 6.41 11.51 18.72
CA TYR A 811 5.82 11.29 17.39
C TYR A 811 4.41 10.72 17.49
N LEU A 812 3.68 10.77 16.38
CA LEU A 812 2.37 10.14 16.25
C LEU A 812 2.50 8.61 16.20
N CYS A 813 1.78 7.94 17.10
CA CYS A 813 1.49 6.51 17.07
C CYS A 813 0.07 6.31 16.57
N GLU A 814 -0.11 5.56 15.49
CA GLU A 814 -1.43 5.18 15.01
C GLU A 814 -1.51 3.67 14.89
N TYR A 815 -2.60 3.10 15.37
CA TYR A 815 -2.79 1.67 15.30
C TYR A 815 -4.27 1.31 15.19
N ALA A 816 -4.54 0.19 14.53
CA ALA A 816 -5.83 -0.47 14.53
C ALA A 816 -5.54 -1.98 14.70
N PRO A 817 -6.17 -2.66 15.66
CA PRO A 817 -5.95 -4.09 15.86
C PRO A 817 -6.51 -4.92 14.71
N ASP A 818 -5.80 -6.00 14.38
CA ASP A 818 -6.19 -6.94 13.31
C ASP A 818 -7.34 -7.87 13.72
N TYR A 819 -7.54 -8.08 15.03
CA TYR A 819 -8.62 -8.88 15.60
C TYR A 819 -9.02 -8.31 16.99
N LEU A 820 -10.20 -8.69 17.49
CA LEU A 820 -10.75 -8.11 18.71
C LEU A 820 -10.20 -8.83 19.95
N ASP A 821 -9.02 -8.42 20.39
CA ASP A 821 -8.48 -8.81 21.69
C ASP A 821 -7.62 -7.67 22.24
N GLY A 822 -7.56 -7.51 23.57
CA GLY A 822 -6.71 -6.49 24.19
C GLY A 822 -5.22 -6.69 23.85
N ASN A 823 -4.78 -7.93 23.65
CA ASN A 823 -3.42 -8.23 23.23
C ASN A 823 -3.11 -7.75 21.82
N ALA A 824 -4.11 -7.77 20.93
CA ALA A 824 -3.95 -7.35 19.54
C ALA A 824 -3.50 -5.89 19.44
N MET A 825 -3.72 -5.08 20.49
CA MET A 825 -3.22 -3.72 20.56
C MET A 825 -2.09 -3.53 21.58
N LEU A 826 -2.24 -4.01 22.81
CA LEU A 826 -1.23 -3.78 23.85
C LEU A 826 0.09 -4.53 23.59
N GLY A 827 0.01 -5.76 23.07
CA GLY A 827 1.18 -6.58 22.78
C GLY A 827 2.11 -5.91 21.77
N PRO A 828 1.66 -5.61 20.54
CA PRO A 828 2.48 -4.97 19.52
C PRO A 828 3.06 -3.61 19.96
N LEU A 829 2.28 -2.81 20.69
CA LEU A 829 2.64 -1.42 21.02
C LEU A 829 3.47 -1.26 22.29
N TYR A 830 3.36 -2.18 23.26
CA TYR A 830 3.94 -1.99 24.61
C TYR A 830 4.74 -3.18 25.15
N SER A 831 4.74 -4.34 24.47
CA SER A 831 5.65 -5.46 24.81
C SER A 831 7.10 -5.12 24.45
N SER A 832 8.05 -5.46 25.32
CA SER A 832 9.48 -5.30 25.02
C SER A 832 9.96 -6.20 23.86
N SER A 833 9.27 -7.31 23.60
CA SER A 833 9.57 -8.22 22.49
C SER A 833 9.37 -7.59 21.11
N GLY A 834 8.61 -6.49 21.04
CA GLY A 834 8.41 -5.68 19.85
C GLY A 834 9.57 -4.70 19.54
N ILE A 835 10.55 -4.54 20.43
CA ILE A 835 11.66 -3.62 20.27
C ILE A 835 12.78 -4.26 19.45
N ARG A 836 13.13 -3.64 18.32
CA ARG A 836 14.15 -4.12 17.37
C ARG A 836 15.09 -2.98 16.98
N ALA A 837 16.26 -3.30 16.42
CA ALA A 837 17.16 -2.27 15.91
C ALA A 837 16.49 -1.43 14.79
N VAL A 838 15.78 -2.13 13.90
CA VAL A 838 14.98 -1.57 12.80
C VAL A 838 13.65 -2.31 12.76
N GLY A 839 12.56 -1.62 12.43
CA GLY A 839 11.23 -2.22 12.29
C GLY A 839 10.62 -2.65 13.63
N SER A 840 10.85 -1.86 14.70
CA SER A 840 10.17 -2.06 15.98
C SER A 840 8.66 -1.91 15.82
N THR A 841 7.88 -2.82 16.41
CA THR A 841 6.42 -2.67 16.52
C THR A 841 6.06 -1.85 17.76
N ASN A 842 6.80 -2.05 18.85
CA ASN A 842 6.73 -1.18 20.02
C ASN A 842 7.58 0.06 19.75
N ILE A 843 6.95 1.02 19.09
CA ILE A 843 7.57 2.30 18.75
C ILE A 843 7.57 3.28 19.93
N SER A 844 6.94 2.99 21.06
CA SER A 844 7.13 3.77 22.29
C SER A 844 8.49 3.47 22.95
N TYR A 845 9.10 2.34 22.59
CA TYR A 845 10.32 1.80 23.22
C TYR A 845 10.17 1.58 24.73
N LEU A 846 8.94 1.42 25.22
CA LEU A 846 8.67 1.03 26.60
C LEU A 846 9.24 -0.38 26.83
N ASN A 847 10.12 -0.50 27.82
CA ASN A 847 10.79 -1.76 28.15
C ASN A 847 10.62 -2.02 29.65
N GLU A 848 9.44 -2.50 30.03
CA GLU A 848 9.04 -2.69 31.42
C GLU A 848 8.72 -4.17 31.69
N PRO A 849 9.57 -4.91 32.43
CA PRO A 849 9.35 -6.33 32.68
C PRO A 849 8.02 -6.64 33.36
N SER A 850 7.50 -5.70 34.16
CA SER A 850 6.20 -5.87 34.83
C SER A 850 5.00 -5.73 33.88
N VAL A 851 5.18 -5.10 32.71
CA VAL A 851 4.19 -5.06 31.63
C VAL A 851 4.25 -6.37 30.84
N ASP A 852 5.46 -6.83 30.49
CA ASP A 852 5.65 -8.10 29.77
C ASP A 852 5.10 -9.30 30.56
N ALA A 853 5.37 -9.35 31.87
CA ALA A 853 4.87 -10.41 32.74
C ALA A 853 3.33 -10.42 32.82
N GLU A 854 2.71 -9.25 32.87
CA GLU A 854 1.25 -9.14 32.94
C GLU A 854 0.59 -9.46 31.59
N LEU A 855 1.16 -9.02 30.46
CA LEU A 855 0.72 -9.45 29.13
C LEU A 855 0.78 -10.98 28.99
N ALA A 856 1.89 -11.60 29.39
CA ALA A 856 2.06 -13.05 29.34
C ALA A 856 1.04 -13.79 30.23
N ARG A 857 0.75 -13.27 31.42
CA ARG A 857 -0.27 -13.83 32.31
C ARG A 857 -1.66 -13.75 31.68
N ILE A 858 -2.07 -12.57 31.22
CA ILE A 858 -3.41 -12.33 30.66
C ILE A 858 -3.64 -13.17 29.40
N ALA A 859 -2.61 -13.32 28.55
CA ALA A 859 -2.68 -14.13 27.33
C ALA A 859 -3.05 -15.60 27.60
N THR A 860 -2.79 -16.12 28.80
CA THR A 860 -3.12 -17.50 29.18
C THR A 860 -4.49 -17.67 29.84
N LEU A 861 -5.23 -16.58 30.08
CA LEU A 861 -6.55 -16.66 30.70
C LEU A 861 -7.55 -17.36 29.74
N PRO A 862 -8.22 -18.43 30.20
CA PRO A 862 -9.17 -19.18 29.37
C PRO A 862 -10.44 -18.38 29.09
N ASP A 863 -10.96 -17.67 30.10
CA ASP A 863 -12.12 -16.80 29.94
C ASP A 863 -11.70 -15.47 29.29
N ARG A 864 -12.37 -15.13 28.18
CA ARG A 864 -12.04 -13.92 27.43
C ARG A 864 -12.64 -12.64 28.04
N GLY A 865 -13.69 -12.75 28.85
CA GLY A 865 -14.22 -11.64 29.63
C GLY A 865 -13.23 -11.22 30.72
N ASP A 866 -12.72 -12.18 31.49
CA ASP A 866 -11.68 -11.95 32.51
C ASP A 866 -10.41 -11.36 31.88
N ALA A 867 -10.01 -11.87 30.71
CA ALA A 867 -8.86 -11.34 29.99
C ALA A 867 -9.07 -9.90 29.50
N ALA A 868 -10.28 -9.58 29.01
CA ALA A 868 -10.64 -8.22 28.61
C ALA A 868 -10.57 -7.26 29.79
N GLU A 869 -11.13 -7.62 30.96
CA GLU A 869 -11.03 -6.79 32.17
C GLU A 869 -9.56 -6.56 32.58
N ALA A 870 -8.75 -7.62 32.57
CA ALA A 870 -7.35 -7.53 32.91
C ALA A 870 -6.53 -6.68 31.93
N TYR A 871 -6.79 -6.77 30.61
CA TYR A 871 -6.16 -5.88 29.62
C TYR A 871 -6.58 -4.42 29.83
N GLY A 872 -7.85 -4.16 30.17
CA GLY A 872 -8.30 -2.81 30.52
C GLY A 872 -7.59 -2.24 31.74
N ALA A 873 -7.38 -3.06 32.77
CA ALA A 873 -6.61 -2.69 33.96
C ALA A 873 -5.13 -2.43 33.61
N LEU A 874 -4.52 -3.29 32.79
CA LEU A 874 -3.14 -3.11 32.33
C LEU A 874 -2.98 -1.85 31.48
N ALA A 875 -3.89 -1.58 30.53
CA ALA A 875 -3.86 -0.36 29.72
C ALA A 875 -3.89 0.90 30.61
N ARG A 876 -4.77 0.93 31.62
CA ARG A 876 -4.81 2.01 32.60
C ARG A 876 -3.49 2.14 33.36
N ARG A 877 -2.95 1.03 33.83
CA ARG A 877 -1.67 0.98 34.55
C ARG A 877 -0.52 1.49 33.68
N ILE A 878 -0.44 1.09 32.41
CA ILE A 878 0.58 1.58 31.48
C ILE A 878 0.50 3.10 31.33
N LEU A 879 -0.72 3.62 31.13
CA LEU A 879 -0.94 5.04 30.97
C LEU A 879 -0.60 5.85 32.24
N THR A 880 -0.95 5.34 33.43
CA THR A 880 -0.76 6.06 34.69
C THR A 880 0.64 5.89 35.29
N GLU A 881 1.22 4.70 35.29
CA GLU A 881 2.51 4.40 35.91
C GLU A 881 3.70 4.70 34.99
N PHE A 882 3.56 4.46 33.68
CA PHE A 882 4.66 4.60 32.73
C PHE A 882 4.46 5.75 31.75
N ALA A 883 3.22 6.12 31.42
CA ALA A 883 2.86 7.20 30.50
C ALA A 883 3.69 7.19 29.19
N PRO A 884 3.80 6.07 28.45
CA PRO A 884 4.57 6.02 27.22
C PRO A 884 3.91 6.79 26.06
N ALA A 885 2.62 7.09 26.18
CA ALA A 885 1.83 7.71 25.13
C ALA A 885 0.68 8.54 25.72
N ILE A 886 0.13 9.45 24.91
CA ILE A 886 -1.02 10.29 25.24
C ILE A 886 -2.13 10.00 24.24
N PRO A 887 -3.16 9.23 24.61
CA PRO A 887 -4.35 9.03 23.79
C PRO A 887 -5.05 10.35 23.53
N TYR A 888 -5.47 10.57 22.29
CA TYR A 888 -6.22 11.77 21.94
C TYR A 888 -7.29 11.59 20.87
N PHE A 889 -7.25 10.51 20.08
CA PHE A 889 -8.18 10.31 18.97
C PHE A 889 -8.65 8.86 18.87
N ASP A 890 -9.95 8.67 19.05
CA ASP A 890 -10.68 7.46 18.68
C ASP A 890 -11.45 7.72 17.38
N GLN A 891 -11.17 6.93 16.34
CA GLN A 891 -11.73 7.16 15.00
C GLN A 891 -13.24 6.93 14.97
N ARG A 892 -13.95 7.83 14.28
CA ARG A 892 -15.29 7.57 13.72
C ARG A 892 -15.18 7.33 12.22
N ARG A 893 -16.02 6.45 11.72
CA ARG A 893 -16.09 6.06 10.31
C ARG A 893 -17.38 6.57 9.73
N LEU A 894 -17.25 7.37 8.69
CA LEU A 894 -18.35 7.92 7.93
C LEU A 894 -18.32 7.33 6.52
N ALA A 895 -19.50 7.02 5.99
CA ALA A 895 -19.69 6.59 4.61
C ALA A 895 -21.08 6.99 4.11
N LEU A 896 -21.24 7.09 2.80
CA LEU A 896 -22.55 7.30 2.18
C LEU A 896 -23.08 6.00 1.59
N ARG A 897 -24.42 5.89 1.59
CA ARG A 897 -25.16 4.94 0.78
C ARG A 897 -26.12 5.68 -0.17
N GLY A 898 -26.42 5.09 -1.31
CA GLY A 898 -27.46 5.55 -2.19
C GLY A 898 -28.85 5.49 -1.53
N SER A 899 -29.80 6.28 -2.03
CA SER A 899 -31.13 6.40 -1.41
C SER A 899 -31.93 5.09 -1.42
N GLN A 900 -31.71 4.19 -2.38
CA GLN A 900 -32.37 2.89 -2.45
C GLN A 900 -31.72 1.82 -1.57
N VAL A 901 -30.45 1.97 -1.21
CA VAL A 901 -29.76 0.97 -0.37
C VAL A 901 -30.16 1.12 1.09
N GLN A 902 -30.33 0.02 1.81
CA GLN A 902 -30.60 -0.02 3.25
C GLN A 902 -29.76 -1.11 3.92
N GLY A 903 -29.70 -1.10 5.25
CA GLY A 903 -29.03 -2.15 6.04
C GLY A 903 -27.50 -2.04 6.11
N MET A 904 -26.92 -0.96 5.59
CA MET A 904 -25.49 -0.66 5.71
C MET A 904 -25.19 -0.03 7.07
N PHE A 905 -24.14 -0.50 7.74
CA PHE A 905 -23.67 0.01 9.03
C PHE A 905 -22.14 -0.11 9.09
N VAL A 906 -21.47 0.54 10.06
CA VAL A 906 -20.03 0.32 10.28
C VAL A 906 -19.82 -0.95 11.10
N SER A 907 -19.15 -1.94 10.49
CA SER A 907 -18.78 -3.20 11.15
C SER A 907 -18.04 -2.97 12.45
N THR A 908 -18.41 -3.72 13.48
CA THR A 908 -17.74 -3.75 14.79
C THR A 908 -16.37 -4.38 14.70
N PHE A 909 -16.26 -5.46 13.92
CA PHE A 909 -15.01 -6.19 13.76
C PHE A 909 -14.07 -5.46 12.79
N TRP A 910 -14.56 -5.16 11.59
CA TRP A 910 -13.72 -4.63 10.53
C TRP A 910 -13.56 -3.11 10.56
N ALA A 911 -14.40 -2.40 11.33
CA ALA A 911 -14.39 -0.93 11.42
C ALA A 911 -14.52 -0.24 10.04
N VAL A 912 -15.22 -0.88 9.12
CA VAL A 912 -15.53 -0.37 7.77
C VAL A 912 -17.00 -0.62 7.49
N PRO A 913 -17.61 0.10 6.52
CA PRO A 913 -19.00 -0.13 6.18
C PRO A 913 -19.28 -1.57 5.71
N ASP A 914 -20.19 -2.29 6.38
CA ASP A 914 -20.57 -3.65 6.02
C ASP A 914 -21.48 -3.64 4.78
N VAL A 915 -21.06 -4.39 3.75
CA VAL A 915 -21.83 -4.59 2.52
C VAL A 915 -22.53 -5.96 2.50
N GLY A 916 -22.39 -6.79 3.53
CA GLY A 916 -22.93 -8.15 3.58
C GLY A 916 -24.41 -8.24 3.97
N ARG A 917 -24.97 -7.20 4.61
CA ARG A 917 -26.39 -7.13 5.01
C ARG A 917 -27.22 -6.11 4.24
N VAL A 918 -26.63 -5.45 3.26
CA VAL A 918 -27.33 -4.43 2.46
C VAL A 918 -28.43 -5.04 1.60
N TRP A 919 -29.44 -4.26 1.28
CA TRP A 919 -30.49 -4.61 0.32
C TRP A 919 -30.97 -3.36 -0.42
N VAL A 920 -31.56 -3.55 -1.61
CA VAL A 920 -32.03 -2.47 -2.48
C VAL A 920 -33.56 -2.40 -2.39
N ARG A 921 -34.10 -1.21 -2.14
CA ARG A 921 -35.54 -0.93 -2.23
C ARG A 921 -35.97 -0.85 -3.68
N ASP A 922 -37.18 -1.32 -3.94
CA ASP A 922 -37.86 -1.20 -5.24
C ASP A 922 -38.04 0.27 -5.67
#